data_AF-A0A518ILU7-F1
#
_entry.id   AF-A0A518ILU7-F1
#
_cell.length_a   1.000
_cell.length_b   1.000
_cell.length_c   1.000
_cell.angle_alpha   90.00
_cell.angle_beta   90.00
_cell.angle_gamma   90.00
#
_symmetry.space_group_name_H-M   'P 1'
#
loop_
_entity.id
_entity.type
_entity.pdbx_description
1 polymer ?
#
loop_
_entity_poly.entity_id
_entity_poly.type
_entity_poly.pdbx_seq_one_letter_code
_entity_poly.pdbx_strand_id
1 'polypeptide(L)'
;MHLKQDKNNSFLAVRVIKHSWKRNVRTSRSGISLILVMFALSMSLVLTYSFIQTQSVLTQISENGARRDLAMNAARAGMNDALNRLNTLEWGGVNDQYLREFQSDSDGTSTYNISFQAPNDSLNSVLELEVHSLGVWTSAENNNLRSEYQITAKVQLVPRLKDRAILPGDSASATDQATNPGDYDEISQYALFAEEGRDSLILDPCDRIDGNLWLNDELVLYEDPNWNSSVRSIFLQDLGNRLVTFPDGSTSLSDASLQYPHPIAGNITFYHSPSSSIQQDLADLKINWSMTVEKPAIPSSDTSKFSTYQLYAGGPEYQAVSVSSSLYNETLRPTPENPLGIFYRNGSINIFDNVVIQGTLIAKNKIFFRGKGIHLTAFNWKDATGEPLVSDADRWPRLPTVIADDIDFERDTQTTIEGAVVCHDDLSGAGGSVDFPGVSVIQLTGTATATSIEQPYSTITLNEFRILDSLTANGNYAIWLNTTGMNQTGATGSWYPIVGVDSQNQQLTVRGEIDHVVATGYLIKRHKRALTQIRGPVCAETYNFNRLNEWVLSTSLWNDRKNTWEIENDLRTLLGIDLLGFSEWLADPLNFPGWSSYYQFFGLDLEPTLHIQHLKDQEYRWEPPLFQPYDGGDANSEYAGYRWSLIDWKEIP
;
A
#
# COMPACT_ATOMS: atom_id res chain seq x y z
N MET A 1 -71.89 -1.47 27.02
CA MET A 1 -72.49 -1.16 25.71
C MET A 1 -72.88 -2.50 25.07
N HIS A 2 -74.19 -2.73 24.92
CA HIS A 2 -74.95 -3.70 24.09
C HIS A 2 -74.36 -5.10 23.75
N LEU A 3 -75.08 -6.23 23.69
CA LEU A 3 -76.48 -6.68 23.83
C LEU A 3 -76.38 -8.24 23.69
N LYS A 4 -76.82 -9.06 24.65
CA LYS A 4 -78.07 -9.87 24.67
C LYS A 4 -78.64 -10.37 23.33
N GLN A 5 -78.81 -11.70 23.21
CA GLN A 5 -79.96 -12.45 22.63
C GLN A 5 -79.63 -13.95 22.74
N ASP A 6 -80.30 -14.88 23.41
CA ASP A 6 -81.66 -15.13 23.91
C ASP A 6 -82.73 -15.53 22.86
N LYS A 7 -83.10 -16.83 22.93
CA LYS A 7 -84.41 -17.50 22.71
C LYS A 7 -84.96 -17.83 21.31
N ASN A 8 -85.30 -19.13 21.10
CA ASN A 8 -86.68 -19.71 21.14
C ASN A 8 -86.65 -21.19 20.64
N ASN A 9 -87.18 -22.19 21.36
CA ASN A 9 -88.57 -22.69 21.40
C ASN A 9 -89.16 -22.93 19.99
N SER A 10 -89.77 -24.05 19.59
CA SER A 10 -90.66 -25.02 20.27
C SER A 10 -91.15 -26.04 19.20
N PHE A 11 -91.45 -27.31 19.50
CA PHE A 11 -92.79 -27.97 19.52
C PHE A 11 -92.58 -29.40 18.94
N LEU A 12 -93.05 -30.50 19.53
CA LEU A 12 -94.39 -31.08 19.35
C LEU A 12 -94.53 -32.33 20.23
N ALA A 13 -95.69 -32.48 20.87
CA ALA A 13 -96.11 -33.68 21.60
C ALA A 13 -96.98 -34.58 20.70
N VAL A 14 -96.75 -35.90 20.66
CA VAL A 14 -97.74 -36.88 20.17
C VAL A 14 -97.63 -38.23 20.90
N ARG A 15 -98.76 -38.60 21.52
CA ARG A 15 -99.40 -39.91 21.82
C ARG A 15 -98.74 -41.03 22.65
N VAL A 16 -99.56 -41.40 23.64
CA VAL A 16 -99.75 -42.64 24.41
C VAL A 16 -99.91 -43.90 23.54
N ILE A 17 -99.24 -45.00 23.92
CA ILE A 17 -99.80 -46.37 23.96
C ILE A 17 -99.23 -47.13 25.18
N LYS A 18 -100.11 -47.64 26.04
CA LYS A 18 -99.81 -48.62 27.10
C LYS A 18 -99.70 -50.02 26.47
N HIS A 19 -98.65 -50.76 26.80
CA HIS A 19 -98.74 -52.22 26.89
C HIS A 19 -97.92 -52.73 28.07
N SER A 20 -98.60 -53.49 28.93
CA SER A 20 -98.07 -54.11 30.14
C SER A 20 -97.25 -55.35 29.84
N TRP A 21 -96.04 -55.47 30.39
CA TRP A 21 -95.46 -56.77 30.76
C TRP A 21 -94.68 -56.64 32.07
N LYS A 22 -95.10 -57.41 33.08
CA LYS A 22 -94.41 -57.56 34.36
C LYS A 22 -93.04 -58.20 34.16
N ARG A 23 -91.99 -57.62 34.76
CA ARG A 23 -90.86 -58.39 35.32
C ARG A 23 -90.27 -57.65 36.52
N ASN A 24 -90.36 -58.32 37.68
CA ASN A 24 -89.72 -57.94 38.92
C ASN A 24 -88.19 -58.00 38.76
N VAL A 25 -87.48 -56.90 39.03
CA VAL A 25 -86.12 -56.96 39.56
C VAL A 25 -85.96 -55.84 40.58
N ARG A 26 -85.93 -56.20 41.86
CA ARG A 26 -85.33 -55.36 42.91
C ARG A 26 -83.81 -55.39 42.68
N THR A 27 -83.22 -54.29 42.24
CA THR A 27 -81.76 -54.12 42.29
C THR A 27 -81.38 -53.28 43.50
N SER A 28 -80.50 -53.89 44.30
CA SER A 28 -79.80 -53.29 45.43
C SER A 28 -79.11 -51.99 45.03
N ARG A 29 -79.35 -50.92 45.81
CA ARG A 29 -78.73 -49.59 45.68
C ARG A 29 -77.33 -49.48 46.32
N SER A 30 -76.64 -50.57 46.66
CA SER A 30 -75.29 -50.48 47.26
C SER A 30 -74.12 -50.61 46.29
N GLY A 31 -74.32 -51.16 45.08
CA GLY A 31 -73.23 -51.35 44.10
C GLY A 31 -72.91 -50.14 43.22
N ILE A 32 -73.92 -49.33 42.85
CA ILE A 32 -73.75 -48.16 41.98
C ILE A 32 -73.01 -47.03 42.71
N SER A 33 -73.28 -46.81 44.00
CA SER A 33 -72.52 -45.84 44.80
C SER A 33 -71.05 -46.22 44.94
N LEU A 34 -70.71 -47.51 45.02
CA LEU A 34 -69.32 -47.97 45.12
C LEU A 34 -68.56 -47.80 43.80
N ILE A 35 -69.23 -48.02 42.65
CA ILE A 35 -68.67 -47.74 41.32
C ILE A 35 -68.49 -46.23 41.10
N LEU A 36 -69.47 -45.40 41.52
CA LEU A 36 -69.36 -43.92 41.43
C LEU A 36 -68.23 -43.37 42.31
N VAL A 37 -68.04 -43.92 43.51
CA VAL A 37 -66.95 -43.55 44.42
C VAL A 37 -65.59 -44.02 43.89
N MET A 38 -65.48 -45.24 43.34
CA MET A 38 -64.25 -45.71 42.69
C MET A 38 -63.93 -44.90 41.43
N PHE A 39 -64.92 -44.51 40.64
CA PHE A 39 -64.73 -43.66 39.45
C PHE A 39 -64.30 -42.23 39.84
N ALA A 40 -64.88 -41.67 40.90
CA ALA A 40 -64.46 -40.39 41.46
C ALA A 40 -63.04 -40.45 42.03
N LEU A 41 -62.67 -41.54 42.72
CA LEU A 41 -61.31 -41.77 43.22
C LEU A 41 -60.30 -41.94 42.08
N SER A 42 -60.63 -42.73 41.04
CA SER A 42 -59.73 -42.92 39.90
C SER A 42 -59.56 -41.62 39.10
N MET A 43 -60.65 -40.87 38.88
CA MET A 43 -60.60 -39.58 38.19
C MET A 43 -59.81 -38.54 39.01
N SER A 44 -59.96 -38.54 40.34
CA SER A 44 -59.15 -37.72 41.24
C SER A 44 -57.66 -38.10 41.19
N LEU A 45 -57.33 -39.40 41.18
CA LEU A 45 -55.94 -39.86 41.11
C LEU A 45 -55.28 -39.50 39.79
N VAL A 46 -56.00 -39.63 38.68
CA VAL A 46 -55.55 -39.22 37.35
C VAL A 46 -55.35 -37.70 37.27
N LEU A 47 -56.26 -36.90 37.84
CA LEU A 47 -56.10 -35.45 37.93
C LEU A 47 -54.91 -35.05 38.79
N THR A 48 -54.72 -35.66 39.96
CA THR A 48 -53.57 -35.39 40.83
C THR A 48 -52.26 -35.78 40.17
N TYR A 49 -52.21 -36.95 39.51
CA TYR A 49 -51.02 -37.38 38.77
C TYR A 49 -50.71 -36.44 37.60
N SER A 50 -51.72 -36.07 36.82
CA SER A 50 -51.57 -35.11 35.71
C SER A 50 -51.11 -33.73 36.22
N PHE A 51 -51.59 -33.28 37.37
CA PHE A 51 -51.17 -32.03 37.99
C PHE A 51 -49.71 -32.10 38.48
N ILE A 52 -49.32 -33.18 39.18
CA ILE A 52 -47.93 -33.40 39.63
C ILE A 52 -46.98 -33.49 38.42
N GLN A 53 -47.38 -34.19 37.36
CA GLN A 53 -46.59 -34.29 36.15
C GLN A 53 -46.45 -32.94 35.45
N THR A 54 -47.53 -32.16 35.37
CA THR A 54 -47.50 -30.80 34.79
C THR A 54 -46.61 -29.87 35.61
N GLN A 55 -46.71 -29.92 36.94
CA GLN A 55 -45.84 -29.13 37.84
C GLN A 55 -44.37 -29.55 37.69
N SER A 56 -44.08 -30.85 37.63
CA SER A 56 -42.72 -31.36 37.41
C SER A 56 -42.13 -30.91 36.06
N VAL A 57 -42.91 -30.98 34.98
CA VAL A 57 -42.50 -30.48 33.66
C VAL A 57 -42.29 -28.96 33.67
N LEU A 58 -43.17 -28.20 34.32
CA LEU A 58 -43.02 -26.74 34.43
C LEU A 58 -41.77 -26.36 35.22
N THR A 59 -41.47 -27.07 36.32
CA THR A 59 -40.22 -26.86 37.08
C THR A 59 -39.00 -27.18 36.24
N GLN A 60 -39.00 -28.31 35.51
CA GLN A 60 -37.89 -28.67 34.61
C GLN A 60 -37.69 -27.65 33.48
N ILE A 61 -38.78 -27.14 32.90
CA ILE A 61 -38.70 -26.08 31.87
C ILE A 61 -38.12 -24.80 32.49
N SER A 62 -38.55 -24.42 33.70
CA SER A 62 -38.04 -23.25 34.40
C SER A 62 -36.56 -23.38 34.74
N GLU A 63 -36.13 -24.55 35.25
CA GLU A 63 -34.73 -24.84 35.55
C GLU A 63 -33.87 -24.86 34.29
N ASN A 64 -34.35 -25.47 33.21
CA ASN A 64 -33.65 -25.47 31.93
C ASN A 64 -33.56 -24.06 31.33
N GLY A 65 -34.60 -23.24 31.52
CA GLY A 65 -34.58 -21.81 31.19
C GLY A 65 -33.48 -21.07 31.95
N ALA A 66 -33.44 -21.23 33.28
CA ALA A 66 -32.41 -20.62 34.11
C ALA A 66 -30.98 -21.08 33.75
N ARG A 67 -30.78 -22.37 33.48
CA ARG A 67 -29.49 -22.94 33.04
C ARG A 67 -29.03 -22.35 31.69
N ARG A 68 -29.97 -22.17 30.76
CA ARG A 68 -29.71 -21.53 29.47
C ARG A 68 -29.38 -20.06 29.62
N ASP A 69 -30.08 -19.34 30.51
CA ASP A 69 -29.79 -17.93 30.82
C ASP A 69 -28.41 -17.77 31.46
N LEU A 70 -27.98 -18.70 32.32
CA LEU A 70 -26.62 -18.73 32.87
C LEU A 70 -25.57 -18.94 31.78
N ALA A 71 -25.76 -19.90 30.87
CA ALA A 71 -24.85 -20.11 29.75
C ALA A 71 -24.78 -18.87 28.83
N MET A 72 -25.92 -18.23 28.54
CA MET A 72 -25.99 -16.99 27.76
C MET A 72 -25.26 -15.83 28.46
N ASN A 73 -25.47 -15.65 29.77
CA ASN A 73 -24.81 -14.59 30.53
C ASN A 73 -23.29 -14.83 30.63
N ALA A 74 -22.86 -16.08 30.78
CA ALA A 74 -21.44 -16.43 30.75
C ALA A 74 -20.82 -16.14 29.38
N ALA A 75 -21.51 -16.45 28.27
CA ALA A 75 -21.04 -16.12 26.93
C ALA A 75 -20.93 -14.58 26.72
N ARG A 76 -21.91 -13.80 27.20
CA ARG A 76 -21.85 -12.32 27.13
C ARG A 76 -20.72 -11.75 27.99
N ALA A 77 -20.53 -12.26 29.20
CA ALA A 77 -19.43 -11.86 30.07
C ALA A 77 -18.08 -12.20 29.44
N GLY A 78 -17.95 -13.40 28.88
CA GLY A 78 -16.75 -13.83 28.15
C GLY A 78 -16.48 -12.98 26.92
N MET A 79 -17.51 -12.60 26.16
CA MET A 79 -17.32 -11.72 25.01
C MET A 79 -16.82 -10.32 25.41
N ASN A 80 -17.37 -9.74 26.49
CA ASN A 80 -16.86 -8.46 27.01
C ASN A 80 -15.41 -8.57 27.49
N ASP A 81 -15.06 -9.67 28.18
CA ASP A 81 -13.68 -9.95 28.60
C ASP A 81 -12.74 -10.08 27.39
N ALA A 82 -13.17 -10.79 26.34
CA ALA A 82 -12.41 -10.95 25.11
C ALA A 82 -12.17 -9.63 24.38
N LEU A 83 -13.20 -8.79 24.22
CA LEU A 83 -13.07 -7.48 23.59
C LEU A 83 -12.18 -6.56 24.41
N ASN A 84 -12.26 -6.59 25.74
CA ASN A 84 -11.33 -5.83 26.58
C ASN A 84 -9.90 -6.34 26.41
N ARG A 85 -9.69 -7.67 26.45
CA ARG A 85 -8.37 -8.29 26.31
C ARG A 85 -7.70 -7.95 24.98
N LEU A 86 -8.44 -7.91 23.87
CA LEU A 86 -7.93 -7.52 22.56
C LEU A 86 -7.29 -6.11 22.52
N ASN A 87 -7.73 -5.22 23.41
CA ASN A 87 -7.19 -3.88 23.55
C ASN A 87 -6.12 -3.78 24.65
N THR A 88 -5.60 -4.92 25.15
CA THR A 88 -4.53 -4.98 26.15
C THR A 88 -3.28 -5.68 25.62
N LEU A 89 -2.12 -5.38 26.20
CA LEU A 89 -0.86 -6.10 25.96
C LEU A 89 -0.89 -7.57 26.41
N GLU A 90 -1.90 -8.00 27.18
CA GLU A 90 -2.02 -9.40 27.61
C GLU A 90 -2.55 -10.34 26.52
N TRP A 91 -3.07 -9.80 25.43
CA TRP A 91 -3.58 -10.64 24.34
C TRP A 91 -2.44 -11.39 23.66
N GLY A 92 -2.49 -12.73 23.72
CA GLY A 92 -1.47 -13.60 23.13
C GLY A 92 -1.54 -13.73 21.60
N GLY A 93 -2.45 -13.00 20.94
CA GLY A 93 -2.68 -13.04 19.50
C GLY A 93 -3.82 -13.98 19.07
N VAL A 94 -3.93 -14.23 17.77
CA VAL A 94 -5.02 -15.02 17.14
C VAL A 94 -5.09 -16.45 17.68
N ASN A 95 -3.98 -16.99 18.18
CA ASN A 95 -3.94 -18.34 18.77
C ASN A 95 -4.24 -18.36 20.28
N ASP A 96 -4.53 -17.20 20.90
CA ASP A 96 -4.90 -17.11 22.31
C ASP A 96 -6.24 -17.82 22.56
N GLN A 97 -6.28 -18.64 23.61
CA GLN A 97 -7.48 -19.35 24.05
C GLN A 97 -7.45 -19.45 25.57
N TYR A 98 -8.58 -19.16 26.19
CA TYR A 98 -8.67 -19.23 27.64
C TYR A 98 -10.08 -19.57 28.12
N LEU A 99 -10.11 -20.27 29.26
CA LEU A 99 -11.31 -20.68 29.97
C LEU A 99 -11.32 -20.00 31.33
N ARG A 100 -12.45 -19.39 31.70
CA ARG A 100 -12.63 -18.78 33.01
C ARG A 100 -13.98 -19.18 33.60
N GLU A 101 -14.01 -19.25 34.93
CA GLU A 101 -15.24 -19.46 35.68
C GLU A 101 -16.02 -18.14 35.78
N PHE A 102 -17.30 -18.19 35.41
CA PHE A 102 -18.21 -17.06 35.58
C PHE A 102 -18.89 -17.11 36.94
N GLN A 103 -19.42 -18.29 37.30
CA GLN A 103 -20.12 -18.53 38.55
C GLN A 103 -20.12 -20.02 38.89
N SER A 104 -19.97 -20.36 40.17
CA SER A 104 -20.18 -21.70 40.69
C SER A 104 -21.13 -21.66 41.88
N ASP A 105 -22.10 -22.57 41.90
CA ASP A 105 -23.06 -22.76 42.98
C ASP A 105 -23.23 -24.26 43.32
N SER A 106 -24.20 -24.58 44.19
CA SER A 106 -24.50 -25.98 44.57
C SER A 106 -25.05 -26.82 43.42
N ASP A 107 -25.60 -26.19 42.38
CA ASP A 107 -26.34 -26.85 41.30
C ASP A 107 -25.43 -27.12 40.09
N GLY A 108 -24.40 -26.28 39.90
CA GLY A 108 -23.40 -26.46 38.85
C GLY A 108 -22.38 -25.33 38.75
N THR A 109 -21.56 -25.41 37.71
CA THR A 109 -20.56 -24.39 37.37
C THR A 109 -20.83 -23.85 35.97
N SER A 110 -20.82 -22.52 35.86
CA SER A 110 -20.89 -21.78 34.60
C SER A 110 -19.51 -21.23 34.25
N THR A 111 -19.06 -21.53 33.04
CA THR A 111 -17.76 -21.14 32.50
C THR A 111 -17.94 -20.51 31.12
N TYR A 112 -16.97 -19.71 30.68
CA TYR A 112 -16.87 -19.28 29.29
C TYR A 112 -15.50 -19.63 28.72
N ASN A 113 -15.51 -20.11 27.49
CA ASN A 113 -14.31 -20.40 26.70
C ASN A 113 -14.22 -19.40 25.54
N ILE A 114 -13.07 -18.74 25.42
CA ILE A 114 -12.79 -17.75 24.37
C ILE A 114 -11.79 -18.32 23.39
N SER A 115 -12.04 -18.11 22.10
CA SER A 115 -11.08 -18.36 21.03
C SER A 115 -11.17 -17.28 19.96
N PHE A 116 -10.05 -17.01 19.32
CA PHE A 116 -9.95 -16.08 18.20
C PHE A 116 -9.67 -16.84 16.89
N GLN A 117 -10.17 -16.32 15.78
CA GLN A 117 -9.94 -16.89 14.45
C GLN A 117 -9.83 -15.77 13.40
N ALA A 118 -8.83 -15.83 12.54
CA ALA A 118 -8.73 -14.96 11.38
C ALA A 118 -9.39 -15.61 10.15
N PRO A 119 -10.36 -14.95 9.49
CA PRO A 119 -11.09 -15.53 8.36
C PRO A 119 -10.22 -15.76 7.11
N ASN A 120 -9.23 -14.90 6.82
CA ASN A 120 -8.22 -15.02 5.75
C ASN A 120 -8.75 -15.47 4.36
N ASP A 121 -10.02 -15.21 4.06
CA ASP A 121 -10.72 -15.63 2.84
C ASP A 121 -10.58 -14.62 1.69
N SER A 122 -10.25 -13.36 2.01
CA SER A 122 -10.08 -12.27 1.06
C SER A 122 -9.04 -11.27 1.55
N LEU A 123 -8.53 -10.42 0.66
CA LEU A 123 -7.57 -9.39 1.04
C LEU A 123 -8.21 -8.33 1.96
N ASN A 124 -9.53 -8.16 1.92
CA ASN A 124 -10.29 -7.25 2.79
C ASN A 124 -10.41 -7.76 4.23
N SER A 125 -10.26 -9.07 4.44
CA SER A 125 -10.49 -9.71 5.74
C SER A 125 -9.21 -10.00 6.52
N VAL A 126 -8.03 -9.66 5.97
CA VAL A 126 -6.71 -9.90 6.59
C VAL A 126 -6.47 -9.07 7.86
N LEU A 127 -7.29 -8.04 8.08
CA LEU A 127 -7.29 -7.22 9.29
C LEU A 127 -8.54 -7.46 10.15
N GLU A 128 -9.34 -8.47 9.82
CA GLU A 128 -10.52 -8.85 10.56
C GLU A 128 -10.23 -10.04 11.47
N LEU A 129 -10.96 -10.13 12.57
CA LEU A 129 -10.89 -11.21 13.53
C LEU A 129 -12.30 -11.63 13.94
N GLU A 130 -12.52 -12.92 14.00
CA GLU A 130 -13.71 -13.52 14.63
C GLU A 130 -13.37 -13.91 16.06
N VAL A 131 -14.14 -13.37 17.00
CA VAL A 131 -14.08 -13.71 18.42
C VAL A 131 -15.23 -14.63 18.71
N HIS A 132 -14.95 -15.81 19.26
CA HIS A 132 -15.95 -16.76 19.69
C HIS A 132 -15.96 -16.85 21.22
N SER A 133 -17.14 -16.67 21.82
CA SER A 133 -17.38 -16.92 23.24
C SER A 133 -18.40 -18.04 23.40
N LEU A 134 -17.95 -19.16 23.96
CA LEU A 134 -18.80 -20.30 24.29
C LEU A 134 -19.07 -20.31 25.80
N GLY A 135 -20.27 -19.93 26.19
CA GLY A 135 -20.75 -20.09 27.57
C GLY A 135 -21.29 -21.49 27.81
N VAL A 136 -20.83 -22.15 28.87
CA VAL A 136 -21.23 -23.51 29.23
C VAL A 136 -21.62 -23.56 30.70
N TRP A 137 -22.84 -24.01 30.98
CA TRP A 137 -23.25 -24.45 32.31
C TRP A 137 -23.16 -25.97 32.40
N THR A 138 -22.52 -26.48 33.46
CA THR A 138 -22.36 -27.92 33.74
C THR A 138 -22.90 -28.24 35.12
N SER A 139 -23.74 -29.27 35.23
CA SER A 139 -24.30 -29.69 36.52
C SER A 139 -23.25 -30.30 37.46
N ALA A 140 -23.35 -30.00 38.77
CA ALA A 140 -22.49 -30.58 39.80
C ALA A 140 -22.75 -32.08 40.05
N GLU A 141 -23.97 -32.56 39.77
CA GLU A 141 -24.34 -33.96 39.99
C GLU A 141 -24.07 -34.86 38.77
N ASN A 142 -24.12 -34.29 37.56
CA ASN A 142 -23.91 -35.02 36.31
C ASN A 142 -23.30 -34.13 35.22
N ASN A 143 -22.01 -34.34 34.95
CA ASN A 143 -21.26 -33.58 33.95
C ASN A 143 -21.80 -33.72 32.50
N ASN A 144 -22.70 -34.68 32.23
CA ASN A 144 -23.34 -34.82 30.92
C ASN A 144 -24.58 -33.89 30.76
N LEU A 145 -25.09 -33.31 31.84
CA LEU A 145 -26.15 -32.30 31.79
C LEU A 145 -25.50 -30.93 31.62
N ARG A 146 -25.46 -30.47 30.36
CA ARG A 146 -24.87 -29.18 29.99
C ARG A 146 -25.82 -28.32 29.16
N SER A 147 -25.70 -27.01 29.32
CA SER A 147 -26.31 -26.01 28.43
C SER A 147 -25.20 -25.17 27.83
N GLU A 148 -25.25 -24.97 26.52
CA GLU A 148 -24.22 -24.25 25.75
C GLU A 148 -24.88 -23.05 25.07
N TYR A 149 -24.15 -21.95 24.94
CA TYR A 149 -24.57 -20.76 24.21
C TYR A 149 -23.34 -20.12 23.56
N GLN A 150 -23.39 -19.83 22.26
CA GLN A 150 -22.26 -19.27 21.54
C GLN A 150 -22.55 -17.85 21.04
N ILE A 151 -21.62 -16.94 21.29
CA ILE A 151 -21.61 -15.61 20.69
C ILE A 151 -20.40 -15.51 19.78
N THR A 152 -20.62 -15.01 18.56
CA THR A 152 -19.55 -14.70 17.61
C THR A 152 -19.60 -13.20 17.31
N ALA A 153 -18.48 -12.52 17.53
CA ALA A 153 -18.29 -11.12 17.19
C ALA A 153 -17.23 -11.00 16.09
N LYS A 154 -17.52 -10.23 15.04
CA LYS A 154 -16.53 -9.90 14.01
C LYS A 154 -15.98 -8.51 14.30
N VAL A 155 -14.67 -8.39 14.41
CA VAL A 155 -13.98 -7.13 14.67
C VAL A 155 -12.95 -6.85 13.59
N GLN A 156 -12.60 -5.58 13.37
CA GLN A 156 -11.56 -5.16 12.43
C GLN A 156 -10.54 -4.26 13.12
N LEU A 157 -9.27 -4.46 12.80
CA LEU A 157 -8.18 -3.64 13.28
C LEU A 157 -8.28 -2.24 12.67
N VAL A 158 -8.23 -1.22 13.52
CA VAL A 158 -8.29 0.19 13.13
C VAL A 158 -7.05 0.90 13.68
N PRO A 159 -5.91 0.89 12.97
CA PRO A 159 -4.68 1.46 13.49
C PRO A 159 -4.73 2.98 13.58
N ARG A 160 -3.97 3.54 14.51
CA ARG A 160 -3.63 4.96 14.58
C ARG A 160 -2.61 5.28 13.50
N LEU A 161 -3.00 6.20 12.62
CA LEU A 161 -2.15 6.68 11.53
C LEU A 161 -1.85 8.16 11.76
N LYS A 162 -0.68 8.60 11.32
CA LYS A 162 -0.30 10.02 11.35
C LYS A 162 -1.35 10.87 10.62
N ASP A 163 -1.59 12.07 11.16
CA ASP A 163 -2.56 13.06 10.65
C ASP A 163 -4.02 12.61 10.60
N ARG A 164 -4.35 11.41 11.10
CA ARG A 164 -5.73 10.95 11.24
C ARG A 164 -6.41 11.70 12.37
N ALA A 165 -7.71 11.98 12.19
CA ALA A 165 -8.52 12.53 13.26
C ALA A 165 -8.52 11.55 14.45
N ILE A 166 -7.97 12.01 15.57
CA ILE A 166 -7.94 11.29 16.84
C ILE A 166 -9.38 11.06 17.29
N LEU A 167 -9.77 9.81 17.54
CA LEU A 167 -11.13 9.48 17.94
C LEU A 167 -11.29 9.68 19.47
N PRO A 168 -12.53 9.83 19.98
CA PRO A 168 -12.76 9.99 21.41
C PRO A 168 -12.18 8.82 22.21
N GLY A 169 -11.36 9.14 23.23
CA GLY A 169 -10.68 8.15 24.07
C GLY A 169 -9.24 7.84 23.65
N ASP A 170 -8.79 8.31 22.50
CA ASP A 170 -7.40 8.12 22.06
C ASP A 170 -6.46 9.16 22.67
N SER A 171 -5.24 8.75 22.99
CA SER A 171 -4.15 9.69 23.25
C SER A 171 -3.62 10.26 21.94
N ALA A 172 -3.55 11.59 21.86
CA ALA A 172 -3.03 12.32 20.71
C ALA A 172 -1.53 12.06 20.43
N SER A 173 -0.78 11.60 21.43
CA SER A 173 0.66 11.34 21.33
C SER A 173 1.02 9.89 21.05
N ALA A 174 0.02 9.00 20.95
CA ALA A 174 0.25 7.57 20.80
C ALA A 174 0.30 7.13 19.32
N THR A 175 1.18 6.19 19.01
CA THR A 175 1.31 5.58 17.68
C THR A 175 1.25 4.05 17.79
N ASP A 176 0.57 3.41 16.85
CA ASP A 176 0.58 1.94 16.69
C ASP A 176 1.72 1.47 15.80
N GLN A 177 2.48 2.39 15.23
CA GLN A 177 3.65 2.04 14.43
C GLN A 177 4.85 1.89 15.35
N ALA A 178 5.58 0.79 15.20
CA ALA A 178 6.88 0.66 15.87
C ALA A 178 7.83 1.74 15.34
N THR A 179 8.94 2.02 16.00
CA THR A 179 10.00 2.85 15.39
C THR A 179 10.62 2.08 14.22
N ASN A 180 11.01 2.76 13.14
CA ASN A 180 11.83 2.11 12.12
C ASN A 180 13.21 1.83 12.72
N PRO A 181 13.86 0.71 12.36
CA PRO A 181 15.21 0.45 12.84
C PRO A 181 16.21 1.43 12.22
N GLY A 182 17.18 1.85 13.03
CA GLY A 182 18.25 2.77 12.59
C GLY A 182 17.69 4.10 12.11
N ASP A 183 18.26 4.60 11.01
CA ASP A 183 18.02 5.95 10.50
C ASP A 183 17.11 5.98 9.27
N TYR A 184 16.31 4.93 9.05
CA TYR A 184 15.49 4.79 7.84
C TYR A 184 14.49 5.94 7.63
N ASP A 185 13.94 6.49 8.72
CA ASP A 185 13.04 7.65 8.68
C ASP A 185 13.75 8.94 8.22
N GLU A 186 15.06 9.03 8.43
CA GLU A 186 15.90 10.13 7.94
C GLU A 186 16.28 9.90 6.47
N ILE A 187 16.76 8.69 6.16
CA ILE A 187 17.22 8.29 4.81
C ILE A 187 16.08 8.43 3.79
N SER A 188 14.86 8.04 4.15
CA SER A 188 13.70 8.08 3.26
C SER A 188 13.25 9.51 2.89
N GLN A 189 13.80 10.55 3.51
CA GLN A 189 13.52 11.96 3.14
C GLN A 189 14.32 12.39 1.90
N TYR A 190 15.43 11.70 1.60
CA TYR A 190 16.26 11.98 0.43
C TYR A 190 15.72 11.26 -0.80
N ALA A 191 15.87 11.87 -1.98
CA ALA A 191 15.66 11.17 -3.24
C ALA A 191 16.73 10.11 -3.49
N LEU A 192 17.96 10.40 -3.06
CA LEU A 192 19.11 9.51 -3.14
C LEU A 192 19.99 9.65 -1.90
N PHE A 193 20.33 8.53 -1.28
CA PHE A 193 21.21 8.44 -0.13
C PHE A 193 22.37 7.46 -0.41
N ALA A 194 23.61 7.93 -0.39
CA ALA A 194 24.81 7.13 -0.63
C ALA A 194 25.64 6.98 0.65
N GLU A 195 25.61 5.80 1.29
CA GLU A 195 26.21 5.57 2.63
C GLU A 195 27.75 5.57 2.63
N GLU A 196 28.37 5.06 1.57
CA GLU A 196 29.81 4.80 1.50
C GLU A 196 30.43 5.28 0.18
N GLY A 197 31.69 4.91 -0.03
CA GLY A 197 32.41 5.11 -1.29
C GLY A 197 33.32 6.32 -1.31
N ARG A 198 34.41 6.19 -2.07
CA ARG A 198 35.26 7.31 -2.51
C ARG A 198 34.61 8.06 -3.69
N ASP A 199 33.79 7.38 -4.48
CA ASP A 199 32.96 7.91 -5.56
C ASP A 199 31.49 7.57 -5.25
N SER A 200 30.91 8.23 -4.24
CA SER A 200 29.56 7.89 -3.74
C SER A 200 28.48 7.97 -4.82
N LEU A 201 28.63 8.91 -5.76
CA LEU A 201 27.71 9.06 -6.89
C LEU A 201 28.45 9.48 -8.16
N ILE A 202 28.30 8.68 -9.22
CA ILE A 202 28.70 9.03 -10.58
C ILE A 202 27.45 9.44 -11.36
N LEU A 203 27.44 10.67 -11.86
CA LEU A 203 26.40 11.20 -12.76
C LEU A 203 27.02 11.56 -14.09
N ASP A 204 26.39 11.11 -15.17
CA ASP A 204 26.73 11.45 -16.54
C ASP A 204 25.60 12.22 -17.23
N PRO A 205 25.84 12.82 -18.42
CA PRO A 205 24.79 13.46 -19.19
C PRO A 205 23.59 12.52 -19.42
N CYS A 206 22.38 13.07 -19.24
CA CYS A 206 21.09 12.38 -19.27
C CYS A 206 20.77 11.49 -18.05
N ASP A 207 21.52 11.62 -16.97
CA ASP A 207 21.07 11.23 -15.63
C ASP A 207 20.40 12.42 -14.94
N ARG A 208 19.29 12.16 -14.24
CA ARG A 208 18.57 13.19 -13.49
C ARG A 208 18.07 12.70 -12.14
N ILE A 209 18.22 13.54 -11.12
CA ILE A 209 17.70 13.31 -9.77
C ILE A 209 16.83 14.50 -9.35
N ASP A 210 15.58 14.23 -8.96
CA ASP A 210 14.64 15.21 -8.45
C ASP A 210 14.40 15.00 -6.94
N GLY A 211 14.83 15.96 -6.11
CA GLY A 211 14.78 15.92 -4.65
C GLY A 211 16.17 16.06 -4.01
N ASN A 212 16.22 16.06 -2.68
CA ASN A 212 17.48 16.25 -1.95
C ASN A 212 18.35 14.98 -1.98
N LEU A 213 19.67 15.17 -1.95
CA LEU A 213 20.66 14.10 -1.91
C LEU A 213 21.45 14.14 -0.60
N TRP A 214 21.86 12.98 -0.13
CA TRP A 214 22.87 12.82 0.91
C TRP A 214 24.01 11.94 0.39
N LEU A 215 25.25 12.42 0.48
CA LEU A 215 26.43 11.74 -0.04
C LEU A 215 27.50 11.65 1.06
N ASN A 216 28.07 10.46 1.23
CA ASN A 216 29.17 10.26 2.18
C ASN A 216 30.46 11.00 1.75
N ASP A 217 30.89 10.87 0.49
CA ASP A 217 32.15 11.46 0.01
C ASP A 217 32.01 12.17 -1.36
N GLU A 218 32.65 11.67 -2.42
CA GLU A 218 32.79 12.38 -3.69
C GLU A 218 31.59 12.21 -4.63
N LEU A 219 31.26 13.30 -5.33
CA LEU A 219 30.38 13.32 -6.49
C LEU A 219 31.26 13.38 -7.75
N VAL A 220 31.13 12.43 -8.65
CA VAL A 220 31.78 12.46 -9.97
C VAL A 220 30.75 12.93 -10.99
N LEU A 221 30.95 14.13 -11.53
CA LEU A 221 29.97 14.77 -12.41
C LEU A 221 30.52 14.92 -13.84
N TYR A 222 29.92 14.22 -14.79
CA TYR A 222 30.19 14.31 -16.23
C TYR A 222 31.68 14.17 -16.58
N GLU A 223 32.36 13.24 -15.90
CA GLU A 223 33.76 12.90 -16.18
C GLU A 223 33.88 11.82 -17.27
N ASP A 224 32.81 11.09 -17.61
CA ASP A 224 32.85 10.01 -18.60
C ASP A 224 32.25 10.35 -19.99
N PRO A 225 32.10 11.62 -20.39
CA PRO A 225 32.44 11.97 -21.77
C PRO A 225 33.95 12.20 -21.86
N ASN A 226 34.64 11.65 -22.87
CA ASN A 226 36.09 11.83 -23.05
C ASN A 226 36.46 13.24 -23.60
N TRP A 227 35.79 14.28 -23.11
CA TRP A 227 36.09 15.68 -23.36
C TRP A 227 37.19 16.18 -22.42
N ASN A 228 37.79 17.33 -22.73
CA ASN A 228 38.72 17.97 -21.79
C ASN A 228 37.98 18.92 -20.85
N SER A 229 38.69 19.34 -19.79
CA SER A 229 38.16 20.25 -18.77
C SER A 229 37.62 21.57 -19.33
N SER A 230 38.16 22.07 -20.45
CA SER A 230 37.65 23.30 -21.08
C SER A 230 36.29 23.10 -21.75
N VAL A 231 36.07 21.98 -22.43
CA VAL A 231 34.76 21.66 -23.02
C VAL A 231 33.74 21.40 -21.92
N ARG A 232 34.12 20.61 -20.90
CA ARG A 232 33.27 20.27 -19.75
C ARG A 232 32.80 21.52 -18.98
N SER A 233 33.72 22.41 -18.61
CA SER A 233 33.38 23.63 -17.86
C SER A 233 32.45 24.56 -18.64
N ILE A 234 32.69 24.76 -19.94
CA ILE A 234 31.78 25.53 -20.80
C ILE A 234 30.39 24.90 -20.82
N PHE A 235 30.31 23.57 -20.92
CA PHE A 235 29.05 22.86 -20.93
C PHE A 235 28.28 23.03 -19.60
N LEU A 236 28.94 22.81 -18.46
CA LEU A 236 28.31 22.92 -17.14
C LEU A 236 27.84 24.36 -16.84
N GLN A 237 28.68 25.35 -17.13
CA GLN A 237 28.32 26.76 -16.94
C GLN A 237 27.14 27.18 -17.83
N ASP A 238 27.13 26.74 -19.09
CA ASP A 238 26.01 26.98 -19.99
C ASP A 238 24.73 26.32 -19.46
N LEU A 239 24.83 25.09 -18.96
CA LEU A 239 23.70 24.35 -18.43
C LEU A 239 23.04 25.08 -17.26
N GLY A 240 23.83 25.53 -16.28
CA GLY A 240 23.32 26.34 -15.17
C GLY A 240 22.76 27.69 -15.62
N ASN A 241 23.36 28.33 -16.62
CA ASN A 241 22.84 29.59 -17.19
C ASN A 241 21.50 29.42 -17.90
N ARG A 242 21.33 28.33 -18.64
CA ARG A 242 20.14 28.03 -19.41
C ARG A 242 18.98 27.52 -18.56
N LEU A 243 19.26 26.63 -17.61
CA LEU A 243 18.23 25.88 -16.89
C LEU A 243 17.93 26.41 -15.49
N VAL A 244 18.60 27.47 -15.05
CA VAL A 244 18.35 28.10 -13.75
C VAL A 244 18.10 29.58 -13.93
N THR A 245 16.92 30.00 -13.49
CA THR A 245 16.45 31.39 -13.55
C THR A 245 16.35 31.96 -12.15
N PHE A 246 16.69 33.24 -11.99
CA PHE A 246 16.54 33.95 -10.72
C PHE A 246 15.42 34.99 -10.83
N PRO A 247 14.65 35.22 -9.75
CA PRO A 247 13.76 36.36 -9.67
C PRO A 247 14.52 37.67 -9.84
N ASP A 248 13.87 38.68 -10.42
CA ASP A 248 14.47 40.00 -10.66
C ASP A 248 15.12 40.57 -9.38
N GLY A 249 16.43 40.85 -9.46
CA GLY A 249 17.21 41.41 -8.36
C GLY A 249 17.73 40.41 -7.33
N SER A 250 17.44 39.11 -7.47
CA SER A 250 18.05 38.05 -6.66
C SER A 250 19.19 37.34 -7.41
N THR A 251 20.22 36.96 -6.67
CA THR A 251 21.26 36.02 -7.11
C THR A 251 21.38 34.85 -6.12
N SER A 252 20.43 34.72 -5.20
CA SER A 252 20.43 33.67 -4.19
C SER A 252 19.95 32.35 -4.80
N LEU A 253 20.71 31.27 -4.59
CA LEU A 253 20.31 29.93 -5.01
C LEU A 253 19.03 29.46 -4.32
N SER A 254 18.71 29.97 -3.13
CA SER A 254 17.46 29.68 -2.43
C SER A 254 16.22 30.15 -3.18
N ASP A 255 16.36 31.18 -4.02
CA ASP A 255 15.26 31.81 -4.73
C ASP A 255 15.21 31.38 -6.20
N ALA A 256 16.19 30.57 -6.64
CA ALA A 256 16.32 30.15 -8.02
C ALA A 256 15.20 29.18 -8.42
N SER A 257 14.71 29.33 -9.64
CA SER A 257 13.81 28.39 -10.28
C SER A 257 14.57 27.54 -11.30
N LEU A 258 14.62 26.23 -11.08
CA LEU A 258 15.19 25.26 -12.01
C LEU A 258 14.18 24.82 -13.07
N GLN A 259 14.69 24.50 -14.25
CA GLN A 259 13.92 24.01 -15.38
C GLN A 259 14.35 22.59 -15.74
N TYR A 260 13.39 21.78 -16.18
CA TYR A 260 13.67 20.49 -16.78
C TYR A 260 14.45 20.66 -18.11
N PRO A 261 15.53 19.90 -18.39
CA PRO A 261 16.03 18.70 -17.70
C PRO A 261 17.33 18.91 -16.89
N HIS A 262 17.42 19.91 -15.99
CA HIS A 262 18.58 20.07 -15.10
C HIS A 262 18.96 18.76 -14.37
N PRO A 263 20.25 18.40 -14.22
CA PRO A 263 20.68 17.09 -13.71
C PRO A 263 20.26 16.82 -12.26
N ILE A 264 20.26 17.85 -11.41
CA ILE A 264 19.85 17.74 -10.01
C ILE A 264 18.84 18.83 -9.70
N ALA A 265 17.63 18.45 -9.31
CA ALA A 265 16.58 19.37 -8.86
C ALA A 265 16.35 19.23 -7.35
N GLY A 266 17.35 19.64 -6.56
CA GLY A 266 17.33 19.62 -5.10
C GLY A 266 18.69 20.03 -4.51
N ASN A 267 18.82 19.92 -3.18
CA ASN A 267 20.05 20.26 -2.48
C ASN A 267 20.91 19.01 -2.22
N ILE A 268 22.23 19.18 -2.15
CA ILE A 268 23.15 18.09 -1.78
C ILE A 268 23.69 18.31 -0.37
N THR A 269 23.60 17.29 0.48
CA THR A 269 24.23 17.26 1.79
C THR A 269 25.41 16.31 1.75
N PHE A 270 26.60 16.80 2.11
CA PHE A 270 27.81 16.01 2.16
C PHE A 270 28.24 15.71 3.60
N TYR A 271 28.70 14.49 3.86
CA TYR A 271 29.39 14.18 5.13
C TYR A 271 30.87 14.62 5.08
N HIS A 272 31.57 14.30 4.00
CA HIS A 272 32.93 14.81 3.74
C HIS A 272 32.92 16.03 2.81
N SER A 273 33.81 16.98 3.05
CA SER A 273 33.85 18.21 2.24
C SER A 273 34.17 17.86 0.77
N PRO A 274 33.36 18.31 -0.20
CA PRO A 274 33.65 18.08 -1.62
C PRO A 274 34.95 18.79 -2.02
N SER A 275 35.63 18.26 -3.03
CA SER A 275 36.85 18.86 -3.59
C SER A 275 36.57 20.22 -4.25
N SER A 276 37.60 21.06 -4.43
CA SER A 276 37.42 22.40 -5.00
C SER A 276 36.91 22.39 -6.44
N SER A 277 37.21 21.34 -7.21
CA SER A 277 36.66 21.15 -8.56
C SER A 277 35.16 20.91 -8.50
N ILE A 278 34.71 20.00 -7.63
CA ILE A 278 33.28 19.72 -7.45
C ILE A 278 32.53 20.94 -6.92
N GLN A 279 33.12 21.70 -6.00
CA GLN A 279 32.51 22.97 -5.55
C GLN A 279 32.31 23.96 -6.70
N GLN A 280 33.26 24.04 -7.65
CA GLN A 280 33.13 24.88 -8.83
C GLN A 280 32.06 24.34 -9.79
N ASP A 281 32.02 23.03 -10.01
CA ASP A 281 31.02 22.41 -10.88
C ASP A 281 29.59 22.59 -10.34
N LEU A 282 29.40 22.46 -9.03
CA LEU A 282 28.14 22.75 -8.36
C LEU A 282 27.77 24.24 -8.47
N ALA A 283 28.75 25.14 -8.40
CA ALA A 283 28.52 26.58 -8.62
C ALA A 283 28.14 26.90 -10.07
N ASP A 284 28.78 26.26 -11.06
CA ASP A 284 28.50 26.41 -12.48
C ASP A 284 27.09 25.91 -12.82
N LEU A 285 26.67 24.79 -12.21
CA LEU A 285 25.31 24.27 -12.27
C LEU A 285 24.31 24.99 -11.36
N LYS A 286 24.77 25.91 -10.50
CA LYS A 286 23.93 26.63 -9.52
C LYS A 286 23.16 25.68 -8.58
N ILE A 287 23.83 24.61 -8.14
CA ILE A 287 23.30 23.64 -7.17
C ILE A 287 23.74 24.06 -5.77
N ASN A 288 22.78 24.13 -4.85
CA ASN A 288 23.06 24.40 -3.46
C ASN A 288 23.52 23.13 -2.73
N TRP A 289 24.53 23.28 -1.88
CA TRP A 289 25.09 22.18 -1.11
C TRP A 289 25.45 22.61 0.31
N SER A 290 25.49 21.63 1.22
CA SER A 290 25.84 21.84 2.63
C SER A 290 26.63 20.66 3.18
N MET A 291 27.17 20.81 4.38
CA MET A 291 27.83 19.73 5.11
C MET A 291 27.06 19.35 6.36
N THR A 292 27.12 18.07 6.72
CA THR A 292 26.65 17.54 8.01
C THR A 292 27.75 16.77 8.73
N VAL A 293 27.55 16.56 10.03
CA VAL A 293 28.39 15.68 10.87
C VAL A 293 27.66 14.39 11.24
N GLU A 294 26.38 14.29 10.89
CA GLU A 294 25.56 13.09 11.10
C GLU A 294 25.83 12.13 9.94
N LYS A 295 26.11 10.86 10.28
CA LYS A 295 26.30 9.78 9.32
C LYS A 295 25.22 8.72 9.57
N PRO A 296 24.04 8.86 8.94
CA PRO A 296 23.01 7.83 8.95
C PRO A 296 23.53 6.53 8.31
N ALA A 297 22.90 5.41 8.63
CA ALA A 297 23.24 4.10 8.06
C ALA A 297 22.02 3.41 7.44
N ILE A 298 22.23 2.73 6.30
CA ILE A 298 21.20 1.91 5.67
C ILE A 298 20.80 0.79 6.65
N PRO A 299 19.50 0.45 6.75
CA PRO A 299 19.05 -0.66 7.57
C PRO A 299 19.78 -1.97 7.27
N SER A 300 19.80 -2.87 8.25
CA SER A 300 20.50 -4.15 8.12
C SER A 300 20.00 -4.99 6.95
N SER A 301 20.93 -5.59 6.20
CA SER A 301 20.64 -6.55 5.11
C SER A 301 20.02 -7.88 5.55
N ASP A 302 19.74 -8.08 6.84
CA ASP A 302 19.02 -9.26 7.29
C ASP A 302 17.55 -9.25 6.85
N THR A 303 17.28 -9.90 5.72
CA THR A 303 15.93 -10.03 5.18
C THR A 303 15.14 -11.20 5.80
N SER A 304 15.58 -11.81 6.91
CA SER A 304 14.89 -12.96 7.53
C SER A 304 13.46 -12.63 7.94
N LYS A 305 13.22 -11.39 8.40
CA LYS A 305 11.93 -10.83 8.81
C LYS A 305 10.87 -10.75 7.72
N PHE A 306 11.29 -10.85 6.45
CA PHE A 306 10.36 -10.80 5.32
C PHE A 306 9.91 -12.19 4.86
N SER A 307 10.64 -13.24 5.25
CA SER A 307 10.29 -14.61 4.83
C SER A 307 8.98 -15.10 5.45
N THR A 308 8.79 -14.80 6.74
CA THR A 308 7.55 -15.00 7.49
C THR A 308 7.22 -13.69 8.19
N TYR A 309 5.97 -13.25 8.13
CA TYR A 309 5.59 -11.93 8.64
C TYR A 309 4.16 -11.90 9.16
N GLN A 310 3.84 -10.84 9.90
CA GLN A 310 2.48 -10.54 10.36
C GLN A 310 2.13 -9.12 9.92
N LEU A 311 0.83 -8.81 9.78
CA LEU A 311 0.38 -7.43 9.51
C LEU A 311 0.39 -6.58 10.78
N TYR A 312 0.06 -7.21 11.90
CA TYR A 312 0.11 -6.66 13.23
C TYR A 312 0.64 -7.73 14.18
N ALA A 313 1.43 -7.36 15.19
CA ALA A 313 1.96 -8.31 16.17
C ALA A 313 0.85 -9.14 16.85
N GLY A 314 0.98 -10.46 16.87
CA GLY A 314 -0.06 -11.37 17.37
C GLY A 314 -1.12 -11.73 16.32
N GLY A 315 -1.05 -11.17 15.11
CA GLY A 315 -1.90 -11.55 13.98
C GLY A 315 -1.56 -12.92 13.38
N PRO A 316 -2.26 -13.34 12.31
CA PRO A 316 -1.90 -14.51 11.54
C PRO A 316 -0.49 -14.37 10.96
N GLU A 317 0.25 -15.48 10.90
CA GLU A 317 1.53 -15.52 10.21
C GLU A 317 1.30 -15.78 8.71
N TYR A 318 1.86 -14.90 7.89
CA TYR A 318 1.88 -14.98 6.45
C TYR A 318 3.28 -15.37 5.97
N GLN A 319 3.33 -15.93 4.76
CA GLN A 319 4.56 -16.42 4.16
C GLN A 319 4.84 -15.65 2.87
N ALA A 320 6.08 -15.20 2.69
CA ALA A 320 6.50 -14.62 1.42
C ALA A 320 6.46 -15.67 0.30
N VAL A 321 6.10 -15.21 -0.90
CA VAL A 321 6.06 -16.07 -2.08
C VAL A 321 7.46 -16.18 -2.67
N SER A 322 8.00 -17.39 -2.71
CA SER A 322 9.28 -17.64 -3.37
C SER A 322 9.15 -17.53 -4.88
N VAL A 323 10.03 -16.73 -5.50
CA VAL A 323 10.05 -16.54 -6.96
C VAL A 323 11.20 -17.29 -7.63
N SER A 324 11.06 -17.51 -8.94
CA SER A 324 12.10 -18.10 -9.78
C SER A 324 13.30 -17.15 -9.93
N SER A 325 14.41 -17.65 -10.49
CA SER A 325 15.58 -16.82 -10.79
C SER A 325 15.40 -15.89 -12.00
N SER A 326 14.28 -16.02 -12.72
CA SER A 326 14.00 -15.30 -13.95
C SER A 326 12.51 -15.02 -14.07
N LEU A 327 12.12 -13.75 -14.11
CA LEU A 327 10.74 -13.31 -14.33
C LEU A 327 10.60 -12.79 -15.76
N TYR A 328 9.60 -13.25 -16.50
CA TYR A 328 9.32 -12.82 -17.87
C TYR A 328 7.83 -12.95 -18.17
N ASN A 329 7.19 -11.86 -18.61
CA ASN A 329 5.76 -11.81 -18.90
C ASN A 329 4.89 -12.31 -17.73
N GLU A 330 5.21 -11.84 -16.52
CA GLU A 330 4.54 -12.22 -15.28
C GLU A 330 3.93 -10.99 -14.60
N THR A 331 2.81 -11.21 -13.92
CA THR A 331 2.18 -10.20 -13.05
C THR A 331 2.03 -10.79 -11.65
N LEU A 332 2.73 -10.21 -10.69
CA LEU A 332 2.74 -10.64 -9.30
C LEU A 332 1.96 -9.61 -8.45
N ARG A 333 0.99 -10.07 -7.67
CA ARG A 333 0.10 -9.22 -6.86
C ARG A 333 -0.12 -9.83 -5.47
N PRO A 334 -0.53 -9.03 -4.48
CA PRO A 334 -0.88 -9.54 -3.16
C PRO A 334 -2.07 -10.51 -3.21
N THR A 335 -2.10 -11.46 -2.28
CA THR A 335 -3.19 -12.43 -2.10
C THR A 335 -3.56 -12.54 -0.62
N PRO A 336 -4.68 -13.17 -0.24
CA PRO A 336 -5.02 -13.37 1.18
C PRO A 336 -3.94 -14.13 1.98
N GLU A 337 -3.16 -14.99 1.32
CA GLU A 337 -2.05 -15.75 1.92
C GLU A 337 -0.72 -14.97 1.93
N ASN A 338 -0.60 -13.93 1.11
CA ASN A 338 0.53 -13.00 1.05
C ASN A 338 0.03 -11.55 0.92
N PRO A 339 -0.57 -10.97 1.98
CA PRO A 339 -1.32 -9.71 1.87
C PRO A 339 -0.47 -8.48 1.56
N LEU A 340 0.82 -8.50 1.92
CA LEU A 340 1.75 -7.41 1.59
C LEU A 340 2.40 -7.57 0.21
N GLY A 341 2.14 -8.69 -0.49
CA GLY A 341 2.77 -8.98 -1.78
C GLY A 341 4.29 -9.07 -1.67
N ILE A 342 4.81 -9.79 -0.68
CA ILE A 342 6.26 -10.00 -0.54
C ILE A 342 6.68 -11.16 -1.45
N PHE A 343 7.53 -10.85 -2.43
CA PHE A 343 8.10 -11.79 -3.38
C PHE A 343 9.59 -11.95 -3.10
N TYR A 344 10.01 -13.16 -2.75
CA TYR A 344 11.32 -13.39 -2.15
C TYR A 344 12.17 -14.35 -2.98
N ARG A 345 13.44 -14.00 -3.16
CA ARG A 345 14.45 -14.85 -3.78
C ARG A 345 15.68 -14.99 -2.88
N ASN A 346 16.02 -16.23 -2.54
CA ASN A 346 17.30 -16.55 -1.93
C ASN A 346 18.39 -16.67 -3.02
N GLY A 347 19.03 -15.54 -3.35
CA GLY A 347 20.03 -15.40 -4.40
C GLY A 347 19.61 -14.37 -5.44
N SER A 348 20.30 -14.33 -6.57
CA SER A 348 20.04 -13.34 -7.62
C SER A 348 18.81 -13.66 -8.47
N ILE A 349 18.24 -12.62 -9.08
CA ILE A 349 17.08 -12.69 -9.98
C ILE A 349 17.28 -11.82 -11.23
N ASN A 350 16.82 -12.32 -12.37
CA ASN A 350 16.77 -11.56 -13.62
C ASN A 350 15.32 -11.19 -13.93
N ILE A 351 15.09 -9.93 -14.27
CA ILE A 351 13.79 -9.40 -14.65
C ILE A 351 13.85 -9.00 -16.13
N PHE A 352 13.06 -9.71 -16.94
CA PHE A 352 12.99 -9.52 -18.39
C PHE A 352 11.68 -8.80 -18.76
N ASP A 353 11.26 -8.90 -20.03
CA ASP A 353 10.16 -8.10 -20.56
C ASP A 353 8.81 -8.34 -19.86
N ASN A 354 8.00 -7.29 -19.82
CA ASN A 354 6.59 -7.31 -19.42
C ASN A 354 6.33 -7.89 -18.02
N VAL A 355 7.21 -7.59 -17.07
CA VAL A 355 7.02 -7.97 -15.66
C VAL A 355 6.34 -6.83 -14.91
N VAL A 356 5.25 -7.14 -14.22
CA VAL A 356 4.55 -6.22 -13.32
C VAL A 356 4.54 -6.81 -11.90
N ILE A 357 5.00 -6.05 -10.92
CA ILE A 357 4.98 -6.47 -9.51
C ILE A 357 4.29 -5.39 -8.68
N GLN A 358 3.27 -5.81 -7.93
CA GLN A 358 2.59 -4.99 -6.92
C GLN A 358 2.93 -5.57 -5.54
N GLY A 359 3.75 -4.86 -4.77
CA GLY A 359 4.30 -5.31 -3.50
C GLY A 359 5.82 -5.09 -3.40
N THR A 360 6.48 -5.97 -2.66
CA THR A 360 7.91 -5.87 -2.34
C THR A 360 8.66 -7.03 -2.97
N LEU A 361 9.63 -6.73 -3.85
CA LEU A 361 10.56 -7.72 -4.39
C LEU A 361 11.86 -7.73 -3.58
N ILE A 362 12.25 -8.90 -3.08
CA ILE A 362 13.47 -9.09 -2.28
C ILE A 362 14.37 -10.12 -2.95
N ALA A 363 15.64 -9.77 -3.18
CA ALA A 363 16.67 -10.69 -3.60
C ALA A 363 17.88 -10.60 -2.68
N LYS A 364 18.26 -11.71 -2.04
CA LYS A 364 19.42 -11.78 -1.11
C LYS A 364 20.81 -11.51 -1.71
N ASN A 365 20.88 -11.11 -2.96
CA ASN A 365 22.15 -10.87 -3.65
C ASN A 365 21.88 -9.78 -4.69
N LYS A 366 21.64 -10.16 -5.96
CA LYS A 366 21.57 -9.19 -7.05
C LYS A 366 20.26 -9.23 -7.84
N ILE A 367 19.72 -8.07 -8.17
CA ILE A 367 18.61 -7.92 -9.12
C ILE A 367 19.16 -7.36 -10.43
N PHE A 368 18.90 -8.07 -11.54
CA PHE A 368 19.26 -7.62 -12.88
C PHE A 368 18.00 -7.23 -13.66
N PHE A 369 17.88 -5.96 -14.06
CA PHE A 369 16.83 -5.47 -14.95
C PHE A 369 17.33 -5.50 -16.40
N ARG A 370 16.79 -6.39 -17.22
CA ARG A 370 17.30 -6.67 -18.59
C ARG A 370 16.27 -6.42 -19.69
N GLY A 371 15.00 -6.38 -19.34
CA GLY A 371 13.90 -6.28 -20.30
C GLY A 371 13.30 -4.88 -20.44
N LYS A 372 12.16 -4.84 -21.12
CA LYS A 372 11.32 -3.66 -21.33
C LYS A 372 9.92 -3.84 -20.77
N GLY A 373 9.26 -2.73 -20.48
CA GLY A 373 7.92 -2.76 -19.89
C GLY A 373 7.90 -3.35 -18.48
N ILE A 374 9.01 -3.23 -17.74
CA ILE A 374 9.13 -3.67 -16.35
C ILE A 374 8.55 -2.59 -15.44
N HIS A 375 7.64 -2.96 -14.54
CA HIS A 375 6.98 -2.03 -13.66
C HIS A 375 6.76 -2.61 -12.26
N LEU A 376 7.40 -2.02 -11.25
CA LEU A 376 7.28 -2.46 -9.86
C LEU A 376 6.65 -1.32 -9.06
N THR A 377 5.70 -1.65 -8.18
CA THR A 377 4.96 -0.67 -7.36
C THR A 377 4.81 -1.17 -5.94
N ALA A 378 5.04 -0.32 -4.94
CA ALA A 378 4.74 -0.66 -3.54
C ALA A 378 3.22 -0.85 -3.36
N PHE A 379 2.81 -1.89 -2.63
CA PHE A 379 1.39 -2.12 -2.35
C PHE A 379 0.76 -0.95 -1.58
N ASN A 380 -0.38 -0.45 -2.07
CA ASN A 380 -1.03 0.75 -1.53
C ASN A 380 -2.36 0.50 -0.81
N TRP A 381 -2.69 -0.76 -0.52
CA TRP A 381 -3.95 -1.15 0.13
C TRP A 381 -5.22 -0.76 -0.65
N LYS A 382 -5.14 -0.65 -1.98
CA LYS A 382 -6.31 -0.54 -2.87
C LYS A 382 -6.49 -1.82 -3.69
N ASP A 383 -7.74 -2.07 -4.07
CA ASP A 383 -8.14 -3.25 -4.82
C ASP A 383 -7.93 -3.11 -6.33
N ALA A 384 -8.39 -4.12 -7.08
CA ALA A 384 -8.31 -4.14 -8.54
C ALA A 384 -9.23 -3.11 -9.24
N THR A 385 -10.01 -2.33 -8.51
CA THR A 385 -10.81 -1.22 -9.03
C THR A 385 -10.27 0.15 -8.60
N GLY A 386 -9.23 0.17 -7.76
CA GLY A 386 -8.71 1.38 -7.12
C GLY A 386 -9.46 1.76 -5.84
N GLU A 387 -10.43 0.95 -5.41
CA GLU A 387 -11.16 1.20 -4.17
C GLU A 387 -10.31 0.76 -2.96
N PRO A 388 -10.37 1.51 -1.85
CA PRO A 388 -9.57 1.19 -0.67
C PRO A 388 -10.02 -0.12 -0.01
N LEU A 389 -9.07 -1.04 0.22
CA LEU A 389 -9.28 -2.27 1.00
C LEU A 389 -9.41 -1.97 2.51
N VAL A 390 -8.87 -0.81 2.92
CA VAL A 390 -8.80 -0.33 4.30
C VAL A 390 -9.13 1.16 4.36
N SER A 391 -9.69 1.64 5.47
CA SER A 391 -9.93 3.07 5.65
C SER A 391 -8.61 3.86 5.58
N ASP A 392 -8.64 5.01 4.90
CA ASP A 392 -7.50 5.92 4.76
C ASP A 392 -6.25 5.26 4.12
N ALA A 393 -6.44 4.33 3.17
CA ALA A 393 -5.39 3.53 2.51
C ALA A 393 -4.13 4.33 2.10
N ASP A 394 -4.29 5.56 1.61
CA ASP A 394 -3.16 6.41 1.19
C ASP A 394 -2.20 6.78 2.34
N ARG A 395 -2.65 6.71 3.59
CA ARG A 395 -1.87 7.00 4.80
C ARG A 395 -1.24 5.76 5.41
N TRP A 396 -1.52 4.59 4.86
CA TRP A 396 -0.93 3.36 5.38
C TRP A 396 0.56 3.33 5.05
N PRO A 397 1.39 2.88 6.01
CA PRO A 397 2.79 2.66 5.71
C PRO A 397 2.95 1.61 4.61
N ARG A 398 3.92 1.84 3.73
CA ARG A 398 4.30 0.90 2.65
C ARG A 398 5.66 0.26 2.95
N LEU A 399 5.85 -0.99 2.55
CA LEU A 399 7.19 -1.59 2.51
C LEU A 399 7.98 -1.03 1.30
N PRO A 400 9.33 -1.16 1.27
CA PRO A 400 10.11 -0.87 0.08
C PRO A 400 9.61 -1.70 -1.10
N THR A 401 9.68 -1.15 -2.30
CA THR A 401 9.31 -1.86 -3.53
C THR A 401 10.38 -2.87 -3.93
N VAL A 402 11.65 -2.55 -3.69
CA VAL A 402 12.81 -3.38 -4.04
C VAL A 402 13.81 -3.40 -2.89
N ILE A 403 14.29 -4.60 -2.54
CA ILE A 403 15.35 -4.82 -1.56
C ILE A 403 16.37 -5.81 -2.14
N ALA A 404 17.64 -5.42 -2.21
CA ALA A 404 18.74 -6.29 -2.62
C ALA A 404 20.08 -5.87 -2.04
N ASP A 405 21.12 -6.70 -2.20
CA ASP A 405 22.50 -6.24 -1.95
C ASP A 405 22.93 -5.36 -3.13
N ASP A 406 22.81 -5.89 -4.36
CA ASP A 406 23.14 -5.20 -5.60
C ASP A 406 21.92 -5.02 -6.52
N ILE A 407 21.88 -3.91 -7.23
CA ILE A 407 20.92 -3.65 -8.31
C ILE A 407 21.65 -3.23 -9.57
N ASP A 408 21.38 -3.90 -10.69
CA ASP A 408 21.98 -3.59 -11.99
C ASP A 408 20.89 -3.42 -13.05
N PHE A 409 20.88 -2.24 -13.67
CA PHE A 409 20.05 -1.91 -14.81
C PHE A 409 20.85 -2.12 -16.10
N GLU A 410 20.49 -3.11 -16.90
CA GLU A 410 21.08 -3.24 -18.24
C GLU A 410 20.83 -1.96 -19.05
N ARG A 411 21.81 -1.56 -19.85
CA ARG A 411 21.80 -0.25 -20.52
C ARG A 411 20.51 0.03 -21.29
N ASP A 412 19.98 -0.95 -22.00
CA ASP A 412 18.79 -0.81 -22.85
C ASP A 412 17.47 -1.24 -22.18
N THR A 413 17.44 -1.29 -20.85
CA THR A 413 16.21 -1.62 -20.10
C THR A 413 15.18 -0.49 -20.14
N GLN A 414 13.89 -0.87 -20.10
CA GLN A 414 12.80 0.04 -19.79
C GLN A 414 12.14 -0.41 -18.49
N THR A 415 12.54 0.23 -17.40
CA THR A 415 12.15 -0.14 -16.03
C THR A 415 11.60 1.07 -15.29
N THR A 416 10.47 0.88 -14.61
CA THR A 416 9.92 1.86 -13.68
C THR A 416 9.71 1.19 -12.33
N ILE A 417 10.24 1.80 -11.28
CA ILE A 417 10.03 1.40 -9.89
C ILE A 417 9.31 2.55 -9.20
N GLU A 418 8.14 2.30 -8.61
CA GLU A 418 7.38 3.26 -7.81
C GLU A 418 7.39 2.83 -6.36
N GLY A 419 7.98 3.65 -5.51
CA GLY A 419 8.23 3.40 -4.10
C GLY A 419 9.70 3.27 -3.75
N ALA A 420 9.98 3.03 -2.46
CA ALA A 420 11.33 3.05 -1.94
C ALA A 420 12.18 1.87 -2.47
N VAL A 421 13.46 2.15 -2.72
CA VAL A 421 14.45 1.16 -3.15
C VAL A 421 15.58 1.11 -2.14
N VAL A 422 15.88 -0.08 -1.62
CA VAL A 422 16.98 -0.32 -0.69
C VAL A 422 17.98 -1.28 -1.32
N CYS A 423 19.17 -0.76 -1.59
CA CYS A 423 20.34 -1.50 -2.05
C CYS A 423 21.37 -1.45 -0.91
N HIS A 424 22.01 -2.56 -0.57
CA HIS A 424 23.02 -2.55 0.52
C HIS A 424 24.45 -2.36 0.01
N ASP A 425 24.68 -2.50 -1.29
CA ASP A 425 25.99 -2.38 -1.93
C ASP A 425 25.83 -1.44 -3.14
N ASP A 426 26.01 -1.93 -4.37
CA ASP A 426 26.04 -1.08 -5.56
C ASP A 426 24.71 -1.03 -6.32
N LEU A 427 24.25 0.19 -6.61
CA LEU A 427 23.20 0.45 -7.59
C LEU A 427 23.83 1.01 -8.88
N SER A 428 23.78 0.22 -9.95
CA SER A 428 24.55 0.49 -11.18
C SER A 428 23.75 0.29 -12.45
N GLY A 429 24.30 0.77 -13.57
CA GLY A 429 23.77 0.48 -14.89
C GLY A 429 23.06 1.67 -15.55
N ALA A 430 21.92 1.43 -16.21
CA ALA A 430 21.19 2.41 -17.04
C ALA A 430 22.07 2.96 -18.19
N GLY A 431 21.70 4.08 -18.81
CA GLY A 431 22.55 4.70 -19.85
C GLY A 431 22.60 3.97 -21.19
N GLY A 432 21.44 3.61 -21.73
CA GLY A 432 21.29 2.95 -23.02
C GLY A 432 21.58 3.82 -24.23
N SER A 433 20.86 3.53 -25.30
CA SER A 433 20.70 4.44 -26.44
C SER A 433 19.33 5.10 -26.40
N VAL A 434 19.23 6.36 -26.84
CA VAL A 434 17.92 6.96 -27.06
C VAL A 434 17.29 6.33 -28.31
N ASP A 435 16.48 5.30 -28.10
CA ASP A 435 15.66 4.65 -29.13
C ASP A 435 14.17 4.91 -28.88
N PHE A 436 13.42 5.09 -29.97
CA PHE A 436 11.97 5.29 -29.96
C PHE A 436 11.28 4.23 -30.81
N PRO A 437 10.05 3.82 -30.47
CA PRO A 437 9.24 2.98 -31.34
C PRO A 437 9.07 3.61 -32.72
N GLY A 438 9.02 2.76 -33.75
CA GLY A 438 8.75 3.13 -35.15
C GLY A 438 7.31 3.58 -35.41
N VAL A 439 6.80 4.49 -34.58
CA VAL A 439 5.47 5.10 -34.67
C VAL A 439 5.61 6.57 -35.07
N SER A 440 4.49 7.19 -35.43
CA SER A 440 4.42 8.59 -35.86
C SER A 440 5.02 9.54 -34.82
N VAL A 441 5.73 10.56 -35.29
CA VAL A 441 6.19 11.66 -34.43
C VAL A 441 5.00 12.56 -34.15
N ILE A 442 4.64 12.67 -32.88
CA ILE A 442 3.57 13.55 -32.39
C ILE A 442 4.07 14.35 -31.20
N GLN A 443 3.49 15.53 -31.02
CA GLN A 443 3.69 16.35 -29.84
C GLN A 443 2.39 17.05 -29.49
N LEU A 444 1.80 16.70 -28.34
CA LEU A 444 0.59 17.34 -27.83
C LEU A 444 0.88 17.95 -26.46
N THR A 445 0.40 19.15 -26.21
CA THR A 445 0.54 19.83 -24.91
C THR A 445 -0.80 20.35 -24.43
N GLY A 446 -0.91 20.64 -23.13
CA GLY A 446 -2.13 21.15 -22.52
C GLY A 446 -2.08 21.03 -21.00
N THR A 447 -3.26 20.92 -20.39
CA THR A 447 -3.42 20.68 -18.96
C THR A 447 -4.30 19.46 -18.70
N ALA A 448 -3.99 18.72 -17.63
CA ALA A 448 -4.70 17.49 -17.30
C ALA A 448 -4.81 17.28 -15.78
N THR A 449 -5.83 16.54 -15.37
CA THR A 449 -5.95 15.97 -14.02
C THR A 449 -5.69 14.46 -14.07
N ALA A 450 -5.31 13.88 -12.94
CA ALA A 450 -4.99 12.46 -12.84
C ALA A 450 -5.61 11.85 -11.59
N THR A 451 -6.13 10.63 -11.71
CA THR A 451 -6.67 9.86 -10.58
C THR A 451 -6.16 8.43 -10.66
N SER A 452 -5.63 7.91 -9.56
CA SER A 452 -5.24 6.51 -9.43
C SER A 452 -6.47 5.58 -9.57
N ILE A 453 -6.26 4.44 -10.23
CA ILE A 453 -7.25 3.35 -10.34
C ILE A 453 -6.61 2.06 -9.82
N GLU A 454 -6.87 0.90 -10.43
CA GLU A 454 -6.16 -0.34 -10.13
C GLU A 454 -4.63 -0.17 -10.22
N GLN A 455 -3.86 -0.53 -9.19
CA GLN A 455 -2.40 -0.54 -9.30
C GLN A 455 -1.94 -1.45 -10.46
N PRO A 456 -1.03 -1.00 -11.33
CA PRO A 456 -0.27 0.25 -11.27
C PRO A 456 -0.75 1.27 -12.31
N TYR A 457 -2.05 1.55 -12.38
CA TYR A 457 -2.63 2.38 -13.43
C TYR A 457 -3.31 3.62 -12.86
N SER A 458 -3.33 4.67 -13.68
CA SER A 458 -4.08 5.89 -13.42
C SER A 458 -4.84 6.31 -14.67
N THR A 459 -5.93 7.05 -14.47
CA THR A 459 -6.67 7.72 -15.55
C THR A 459 -6.27 9.19 -15.58
N ILE A 460 -5.83 9.65 -16.74
CA ILE A 460 -5.58 11.05 -17.04
C ILE A 460 -6.78 11.61 -17.80
N THR A 461 -7.33 12.73 -17.34
CA THR A 461 -8.37 13.47 -18.06
C THR A 461 -7.75 14.76 -18.62
N LEU A 462 -7.76 14.90 -19.94
CA LEU A 462 -7.27 16.11 -20.62
C LEU A 462 -8.35 17.19 -20.55
N ASN A 463 -7.97 18.41 -20.20
CA ASN A 463 -8.91 19.53 -20.12
C ASN A 463 -9.24 20.12 -21.49
N GLU A 464 -8.36 19.89 -22.48
CA GLU A 464 -8.54 20.35 -23.84
C GLU A 464 -8.93 19.21 -24.77
N PHE A 465 -9.71 19.54 -25.80
CA PHE A 465 -9.95 18.62 -26.91
C PHE A 465 -8.66 18.38 -27.70
N ARG A 466 -8.31 17.11 -27.87
CA ARG A 466 -7.19 16.59 -28.66
C ARG A 466 -7.65 15.42 -29.53
N ILE A 467 -7.04 15.32 -30.71
CA ILE A 467 -7.25 14.18 -31.61
C ILE A 467 -6.33 13.05 -31.16
N LEU A 468 -6.89 12.09 -30.41
CA LEU A 468 -6.15 10.99 -29.80
C LEU A 468 -6.04 9.74 -30.69
N ASP A 469 -6.71 9.73 -31.85
CA ASP A 469 -6.79 8.55 -32.75
C ASP A 469 -5.43 8.10 -33.32
N SER A 470 -4.39 8.93 -33.20
CA SER A 470 -3.02 8.61 -33.60
C SER A 470 -2.21 7.90 -32.50
N LEU A 471 -2.72 7.86 -31.28
CA LEU A 471 -2.10 7.21 -30.14
C LEU A 471 -2.41 5.71 -30.14
N THR A 472 -1.41 4.91 -29.78
CA THR A 472 -1.56 3.46 -29.59
C THR A 472 -1.54 3.11 -28.10
N ALA A 473 -2.46 2.23 -27.69
CA ALA A 473 -2.62 1.76 -26.32
C ALA A 473 -1.66 0.60 -25.97
N ASN A 474 -0.38 0.76 -26.25
CA ASN A 474 0.64 -0.30 -26.10
C ASN A 474 1.96 0.19 -25.48
N GLY A 475 1.97 1.37 -24.87
CA GLY A 475 3.16 1.95 -24.23
C GLY A 475 4.17 2.59 -25.20
N ASN A 476 3.88 2.65 -26.51
CA ASN A 476 4.75 3.30 -27.49
C ASN A 476 4.76 4.84 -27.37
N TYR A 477 3.73 5.40 -26.76
CA TYR A 477 3.63 6.82 -26.41
C TYR A 477 3.61 6.96 -24.90
N ALA A 478 4.09 8.09 -24.41
CA ALA A 478 4.06 8.44 -23.00
C ALA A 478 3.55 9.88 -22.85
N ILE A 479 2.98 10.16 -21.69
CA ILE A 479 2.61 11.50 -21.26
C ILE A 479 3.54 11.93 -20.13
N TRP A 480 4.20 13.06 -20.31
CA TRP A 480 4.88 13.76 -19.24
C TRP A 480 3.87 14.63 -18.53
N LEU A 481 3.85 14.54 -17.21
CA LEU A 481 3.05 15.42 -16.36
C LEU A 481 4.01 16.27 -15.53
N ASN A 482 3.76 17.57 -15.53
CA ASN A 482 4.47 18.49 -14.64
C ASN A 482 4.12 18.12 -13.19
N THR A 483 5.13 17.92 -12.37
CA THR A 483 5.00 17.67 -10.95
C THR A 483 5.69 18.79 -10.18
N THR A 484 5.24 19.00 -8.95
CA THR A 484 5.97 19.77 -7.95
C THR A 484 6.31 18.78 -6.86
N GLY A 485 7.46 18.11 -6.97
CA GLY A 485 7.91 17.19 -5.93
C GLY A 485 8.38 17.94 -4.69
N MET A 486 8.69 17.20 -3.63
CA MET A 486 8.98 17.78 -2.33
C MET A 486 10.33 18.50 -2.28
N ASN A 487 10.37 19.68 -1.64
CA ASN A 487 11.60 20.48 -1.47
C ASN A 487 12.28 20.84 -2.79
N GLN A 488 11.53 20.85 -3.89
CA GLN A 488 12.05 21.17 -5.22
C GLN A 488 11.97 22.66 -5.49
N THR A 489 13.04 23.19 -6.08
CA THR A 489 13.21 24.60 -6.44
C THR A 489 12.87 24.84 -7.92
N GLY A 490 11.95 24.09 -8.55
CA GLY A 490 11.66 24.26 -10.00
C GLY A 490 10.57 23.39 -10.59
N ALA A 491 10.34 23.53 -11.91
CA ALA A 491 9.41 22.70 -12.67
C ALA A 491 10.00 21.30 -12.92
N THR A 492 9.36 20.27 -12.38
CA THR A 492 9.78 18.87 -12.54
C THR A 492 8.65 18.07 -13.18
N GLY A 493 8.86 16.79 -13.46
CA GLY A 493 7.80 15.97 -14.04
C GLY A 493 8.24 14.58 -14.38
N SER A 494 7.27 13.71 -14.70
CA SER A 494 7.52 12.29 -14.90
C SER A 494 6.81 11.79 -16.15
N TRP A 495 7.48 10.90 -16.90
CA TRP A 495 6.94 10.23 -18.09
C TRP A 495 6.13 8.98 -17.74
N TYR A 496 4.85 8.94 -18.09
CA TYR A 496 3.98 7.79 -17.86
C TYR A 496 3.60 7.11 -19.19
N PRO A 497 3.88 5.80 -19.37
CA PRO A 497 3.51 5.08 -20.58
C PRO A 497 1.99 5.03 -20.75
N ILE A 498 1.50 5.32 -21.96
CA ILE A 498 0.07 5.27 -22.30
C ILE A 498 -0.30 3.82 -22.67
N VAL A 499 -1.25 3.26 -21.93
CA VAL A 499 -1.74 1.87 -22.08
C VAL A 499 -3.23 1.78 -22.42
N GLY A 500 -3.94 2.90 -22.42
CA GLY A 500 -5.34 3.00 -22.83
C GLY A 500 -5.66 4.40 -23.36
N VAL A 501 -6.60 4.49 -24.30
CA VAL A 501 -7.02 5.75 -24.93
C VAL A 501 -8.54 5.74 -25.08
N ASP A 502 -9.19 6.77 -24.57
CA ASP A 502 -10.61 7.06 -24.77
C ASP A 502 -10.76 8.45 -25.40
N SER A 503 -10.83 8.47 -26.73
CA SER A 503 -11.00 9.68 -27.53
C SER A 503 -12.33 10.40 -27.23
N GLN A 504 -13.37 9.71 -26.78
CA GLN A 504 -14.70 10.31 -26.56
C GLN A 504 -14.70 11.15 -25.29
N ASN A 505 -14.08 10.64 -24.23
CA ASN A 505 -14.02 11.31 -22.93
C ASN A 505 -12.74 12.12 -22.72
N GLN A 506 -11.85 12.17 -23.72
CA GLN A 506 -10.54 12.83 -23.63
C GLN A 506 -9.71 12.26 -22.47
N GLN A 507 -9.74 10.94 -22.33
CA GLN A 507 -9.07 10.21 -21.26
C GLN A 507 -7.97 9.30 -21.77
N LEU A 508 -6.92 9.16 -20.98
CA LEU A 508 -5.82 8.21 -21.21
C LEU A 508 -5.69 7.32 -19.97
N THR A 509 -5.48 6.03 -20.17
CA THR A 509 -5.00 5.15 -19.10
C THR A 509 -3.49 5.07 -19.20
N VAL A 510 -2.80 5.32 -18.10
CA VAL A 510 -1.34 5.30 -18.03
C VAL A 510 -0.85 4.31 -17.00
N ARG A 511 0.39 3.83 -17.17
CA ARG A 511 1.07 3.00 -16.18
C ARG A 511 1.85 3.88 -15.19
N GLY A 512 1.38 3.90 -13.95
CA GLY A 512 1.92 4.58 -12.79
C GLY A 512 0.80 5.12 -11.90
N GLU A 513 1.05 5.22 -10.60
CA GLU A 513 0.13 5.83 -9.62
C GLU A 513 0.26 7.35 -9.58
N ILE A 514 -0.85 8.05 -9.84
CA ILE A 514 -0.87 9.50 -9.97
C ILE A 514 -2.18 10.05 -9.42
N ASP A 515 -2.10 10.93 -8.43
CA ASP A 515 -3.24 11.63 -7.87
C ASP A 515 -3.02 13.15 -7.99
N HIS A 516 -3.45 13.73 -9.11
CA HIS A 516 -3.41 15.16 -9.37
C HIS A 516 -4.82 15.73 -9.48
N VAL A 517 -5.32 16.25 -8.36
CA VAL A 517 -6.63 16.92 -8.30
C VAL A 517 -6.59 18.29 -8.99
N VAL A 518 -5.42 18.95 -8.96
CA VAL A 518 -5.21 20.25 -9.63
C VAL A 518 -4.68 20.01 -11.04
N ALA A 519 -5.24 20.72 -12.01
CA ALA A 519 -4.81 20.64 -13.40
C ALA A 519 -3.33 21.01 -13.52
N THR A 520 -2.53 20.10 -14.09
CA THR A 520 -1.10 20.30 -14.32
C THR A 520 -0.78 20.29 -15.81
N GLY A 521 0.33 20.93 -16.20
CA GLY A 521 0.81 20.92 -17.58
C GLY A 521 1.22 19.52 -18.03
N TYR A 522 0.94 19.17 -19.28
CA TYR A 522 1.35 17.89 -19.87
C TYR A 522 2.01 18.03 -21.24
N LEU A 523 2.79 17.01 -21.60
CA LEU A 523 3.38 16.80 -22.92
C LEU A 523 3.24 15.33 -23.34
N ILE A 524 2.60 15.02 -24.46
CA ILE A 524 2.51 13.66 -25.02
C ILE A 524 3.46 13.54 -26.20
N LYS A 525 4.29 12.49 -26.21
CA LYS A 525 5.16 12.13 -27.33
C LYS A 525 5.49 10.64 -27.34
N ARG A 526 6.37 10.20 -28.25
CA ARG A 526 6.90 8.82 -28.28
C ARG A 526 7.65 8.50 -27.00
N HIS A 527 7.43 7.31 -26.46
CA HIS A 527 8.10 6.84 -25.27
C HIS A 527 9.47 6.25 -25.61
N LYS A 528 10.50 6.55 -24.81
CA LYS A 528 11.83 5.97 -24.97
C LYS A 528 11.82 4.47 -24.68
N ARG A 529 12.59 3.70 -25.45
CA ARG A 529 12.76 2.25 -25.29
C ARG A 529 13.82 1.86 -24.28
N ALA A 530 14.73 2.76 -23.94
CA ALA A 530 15.67 2.65 -22.84
C ALA A 530 15.38 3.82 -21.88
N LEU A 531 14.79 3.49 -20.74
CA LEU A 531 14.40 4.46 -19.72
C LEU A 531 14.27 3.75 -18.38
N THR A 532 15.13 4.12 -17.44
CA THR A 532 15.05 3.69 -16.04
C THR A 532 14.48 4.85 -15.22
N GLN A 533 13.38 4.59 -14.52
CA GLN A 533 12.77 5.56 -13.62
C GLN A 533 12.58 4.96 -12.25
N ILE A 534 12.98 5.69 -11.21
CA ILE A 534 12.69 5.37 -9.82
C ILE A 534 11.91 6.53 -9.23
N ARG A 535 10.69 6.26 -8.77
CA ARG A 535 9.74 7.23 -8.23
C ARG A 535 9.52 6.93 -6.75
N GLY A 536 10.50 7.30 -5.95
CA GLY A 536 10.58 7.08 -4.51
C GLY A 536 12.00 7.33 -4.01
N PRO A 537 12.21 7.32 -2.68
CA PRO A 537 13.53 7.42 -2.10
C PRO A 537 14.38 6.18 -2.45
N VAL A 538 15.67 6.39 -2.68
CA VAL A 538 16.63 5.32 -3.00
C VAL A 538 17.82 5.42 -2.06
N CYS A 539 18.23 4.30 -1.47
CA CYS A 539 19.50 4.20 -0.76
C CYS A 539 20.37 3.06 -1.30
N ALA A 540 21.68 3.30 -1.33
CA ALA A 540 22.73 2.37 -1.72
C ALA A 540 24.05 2.76 -1.04
N GLU A 541 25.06 1.89 -1.02
CA GLU A 541 26.40 2.30 -0.63
C GLU A 541 27.01 3.20 -1.70
N THR A 542 26.96 2.79 -2.97
CA THR A 542 27.43 3.60 -4.10
C THR A 542 26.50 3.56 -5.31
N TYR A 543 26.65 4.57 -6.18
CA TYR A 543 25.89 4.71 -7.41
C TYR A 543 26.81 4.87 -8.62
N ASN A 544 26.67 3.95 -9.58
CA ASN A 544 27.48 3.94 -10.80
C ASN A 544 26.61 3.76 -12.05
N PHE A 545 26.14 4.88 -12.57
CA PHE A 545 25.32 4.89 -13.78
C PHE A 545 26.17 5.05 -15.03
N ASN A 546 25.78 4.40 -16.12
CA ASN A 546 26.42 4.61 -17.39
C ASN A 546 25.87 5.87 -18.05
N ARG A 547 26.73 6.64 -18.72
CA ARG A 547 26.28 7.54 -19.78
C ARG A 547 25.54 6.84 -20.93
N LEU A 548 24.86 7.63 -21.73
CA LEU A 548 24.33 7.23 -23.04
C LEU A 548 25.41 6.88 -24.07
N ASN A 549 25.12 5.91 -24.95
CA ASN A 549 26.01 5.51 -26.05
C ASN A 549 26.39 6.66 -26.99
N GLU A 550 25.49 7.62 -27.19
CA GLU A 550 25.69 8.73 -28.12
C GLU A 550 26.59 9.84 -27.56
N TRP A 551 26.87 9.81 -26.25
CA TRP A 551 27.80 10.73 -25.61
C TRP A 551 29.26 10.23 -25.64
N VAL A 552 29.50 9.03 -26.18
CA VAL A 552 30.83 8.42 -26.33
C VAL A 552 31.57 9.00 -27.55
N LEU A 553 32.08 10.24 -27.43
CA LEU A 553 32.91 10.88 -28.47
C LEU A 553 34.38 10.95 -28.04
N SER A 554 35.31 10.99 -29.01
CA SER A 554 36.72 11.25 -28.71
C SER A 554 36.96 12.70 -28.33
N THR A 555 38.03 12.97 -27.58
CA THR A 555 38.42 14.34 -27.19
C THR A 555 38.60 15.27 -28.40
N SER A 556 39.09 14.74 -29.52
CA SER A 556 39.23 15.50 -30.78
C SER A 556 37.89 15.93 -31.36
N LEU A 557 36.87 15.06 -31.32
CA LEU A 557 35.53 15.39 -31.79
C LEU A 557 34.88 16.44 -30.88
N TRP A 558 35.02 16.32 -29.57
CA TRP A 558 34.53 17.33 -28.63
C TRP A 558 35.14 18.72 -28.86
N ASN A 559 36.45 18.78 -29.08
CA ASN A 559 37.13 20.03 -29.43
C ASN A 559 36.63 20.62 -30.76
N ASP A 560 36.42 19.78 -31.76
CA ASP A 560 35.88 20.20 -33.05
C ASP A 560 34.45 20.77 -32.91
N ARG A 561 33.60 20.14 -32.08
CA ARG A 561 32.25 20.66 -31.76
C ARG A 561 32.33 22.02 -31.07
N LYS A 562 33.16 22.14 -30.03
CA LYS A 562 33.39 23.41 -29.33
C LYS A 562 33.85 24.51 -30.30
N ASN A 563 34.85 24.25 -31.14
CA ASN A 563 35.37 25.24 -32.10
C ASN A 563 34.29 25.68 -33.10
N THR A 564 33.45 24.74 -33.56
CA THR A 564 32.36 25.05 -34.50
C THR A 564 31.33 25.98 -33.85
N TRP A 565 30.95 25.69 -32.61
CA TRP A 565 30.05 26.52 -31.81
C TRP A 565 30.64 27.93 -31.55
N GLU A 566 31.93 28.03 -31.21
CA GLU A 566 32.62 29.32 -31.03
C GLU A 566 32.57 30.17 -32.31
N ILE A 567 32.87 29.57 -33.47
CA ILE A 567 32.80 30.27 -34.76
C ILE A 567 31.38 30.77 -35.06
N GLU A 568 30.36 29.96 -34.75
CA GLU A 568 28.97 30.38 -34.95
C GLU A 568 28.59 31.56 -34.05
N ASN A 569 29.02 31.54 -32.79
CA ASN A 569 28.80 32.64 -31.86
C ASN A 569 29.58 33.92 -32.23
N ASP A 570 30.77 33.80 -32.79
CA ASP A 570 31.51 34.94 -33.36
C ASP A 570 30.72 35.58 -34.52
N LEU A 571 30.12 34.76 -35.39
CA LEU A 571 29.26 35.24 -36.48
C LEU A 571 27.96 35.87 -35.96
N ARG A 572 27.30 35.26 -34.96
CA ARG A 572 26.11 35.82 -34.31
C ARG A 572 26.40 37.19 -33.71
N THR A 573 27.54 37.33 -33.03
CA THR A 573 28.02 38.61 -32.50
C THR A 573 28.18 39.66 -33.60
N LEU A 574 28.84 39.29 -34.71
CA LEU A 574 29.04 40.19 -35.85
C LEU A 574 27.72 40.64 -36.50
N LEU A 575 26.71 39.76 -36.49
CA LEU A 575 25.39 39.99 -37.06
C LEU A 575 24.39 40.64 -36.08
N GLY A 576 24.78 40.87 -34.82
CA GLY A 576 23.90 41.40 -33.78
C GLY A 576 22.78 40.44 -33.36
N ILE A 577 23.02 39.14 -33.45
CA ILE A 577 22.13 38.06 -33.03
C ILE A 577 22.56 37.57 -31.66
N ASP A 578 21.61 37.16 -30.82
CA ASP A 578 21.89 36.59 -29.52
C ASP A 578 22.76 35.32 -29.62
N LEU A 579 23.69 35.20 -28.67
CA LEU A 579 24.58 34.05 -28.54
C LEU A 579 23.77 32.80 -28.19
N LEU A 580 24.19 31.67 -28.73
CA LEU A 580 23.62 30.37 -28.40
C LEU A 580 24.48 29.68 -27.34
N GLY A 581 23.82 29.09 -26.34
CA GLY A 581 24.50 28.25 -25.36
C GLY A 581 25.12 27.00 -25.97
N PHE A 582 26.21 26.48 -25.41
CA PHE A 582 26.85 25.27 -25.95
C PHE A 582 25.96 24.03 -25.84
N SER A 583 25.28 23.84 -24.70
CA SER A 583 24.31 22.75 -24.50
C SER A 583 23.08 22.91 -25.40
N GLU A 584 22.66 24.15 -25.68
CA GLU A 584 21.57 24.44 -26.60
C GLU A 584 21.94 24.13 -28.05
N TRP A 585 23.16 24.49 -28.44
CA TRP A 585 23.73 24.17 -29.73
C TRP A 585 23.84 22.65 -29.94
N LEU A 586 24.32 21.91 -28.94
CA LEU A 586 24.45 20.45 -29.01
C LEU A 586 23.08 19.74 -29.12
N ALA A 587 22.01 20.31 -28.57
CA ALA A 587 20.68 19.72 -28.63
C ALA A 587 20.02 19.84 -30.03
N ASP A 588 20.49 20.74 -30.90
CA ASP A 588 19.91 20.93 -32.23
C ASP A 588 20.48 19.90 -33.25
N PRO A 589 19.64 19.01 -33.83
CA PRO A 589 20.09 18.05 -34.82
C PRO A 589 20.72 18.68 -36.07
N LEU A 590 20.39 19.93 -36.39
CA LEU A 590 20.93 20.65 -37.54
C LEU A 590 22.44 20.91 -37.43
N ASN A 591 23.01 20.81 -36.23
CA ASN A 591 24.43 21.01 -35.97
C ASN A 591 25.31 19.77 -36.21
N PHE A 592 24.70 18.66 -36.65
CA PHE A 592 25.38 17.39 -36.94
C PHE A 592 25.29 16.94 -38.40
N PRO A 593 25.45 17.82 -39.41
CA PRO A 593 25.36 17.40 -40.81
C PRO A 593 26.46 16.38 -41.15
N GLY A 594 26.07 15.26 -41.75
CA GLY A 594 27.01 14.21 -42.18
C GLY A 594 27.44 13.23 -41.06
N TRP A 595 26.90 13.37 -39.85
CA TRP A 595 27.10 12.41 -38.76
C TRP A 595 26.19 11.17 -38.94
N SER A 596 26.20 10.22 -38.00
CA SER A 596 25.25 9.11 -38.06
C SER A 596 23.80 9.62 -37.98
N SER A 597 22.86 8.78 -38.40
CA SER A 597 21.43 9.14 -38.45
C SER A 597 20.90 9.62 -37.11
N TYR A 598 21.41 9.07 -36.00
CA TYR A 598 21.00 9.47 -34.65
C TYR A 598 21.13 10.98 -34.45
N TYR A 599 22.35 11.52 -34.59
CA TYR A 599 22.64 12.92 -34.30
C TYR A 599 21.86 13.86 -35.21
N GLN A 600 21.64 13.45 -36.46
CA GLN A 600 20.85 14.23 -37.43
C GLN A 600 19.35 14.25 -37.13
N PHE A 601 18.84 13.29 -36.34
CA PHE A 601 17.42 13.24 -35.94
C PHE A 601 17.17 13.81 -34.54
N PHE A 602 18.12 13.63 -33.62
CA PHE A 602 17.91 13.89 -32.19
C PHE A 602 18.92 14.87 -31.57
N GLY A 603 20.02 15.18 -32.25
CA GLY A 603 21.11 15.94 -31.64
C GLY A 603 21.68 15.23 -30.41
N LEU A 604 22.23 16.00 -29.49
CA LEU A 604 22.65 15.59 -28.15
C LEU A 604 21.80 16.33 -27.11
N ASP A 605 20.54 15.91 -27.00
CA ASP A 605 19.65 16.41 -25.94
C ASP A 605 20.03 15.85 -24.55
N LEU A 606 19.54 16.53 -23.52
CA LEU A 606 19.72 16.16 -22.11
C LEU A 606 18.47 15.48 -21.53
N GLU A 607 17.56 14.99 -22.37
CA GLU A 607 16.39 14.33 -21.83
C GLU A 607 16.83 13.04 -21.12
N PRO A 608 16.47 12.85 -19.83
CA PRO A 608 16.97 11.73 -19.05
C PRO A 608 16.63 10.36 -19.64
N THR A 609 17.56 9.43 -19.49
CA THR A 609 17.33 7.97 -19.64
C THR A 609 17.47 7.24 -18.31
N LEU A 610 18.01 7.91 -17.29
CA LEU A 610 17.85 7.59 -15.89
C LEU A 610 17.18 8.77 -15.19
N HIS A 611 16.13 8.50 -14.43
CA HIS A 611 15.45 9.53 -13.65
C HIS A 611 15.02 9.01 -12.27
N ILE A 612 15.64 9.54 -11.22
CA ILE A 612 15.27 9.26 -9.82
C ILE A 612 14.48 10.45 -9.28
N GLN A 613 13.35 10.20 -8.63
CA GLN A 613 12.42 11.25 -8.22
C GLN A 613 11.79 10.94 -6.87
N HIS A 614 11.89 11.88 -5.93
CA HIS A 614 11.08 11.85 -4.72
C HIS A 614 9.78 12.65 -4.94
N LEU A 615 8.74 11.97 -5.42
CA LEU A 615 7.49 12.61 -5.88
C LEU A 615 6.44 12.85 -4.78
N LYS A 616 6.36 11.97 -3.78
CA LYS A 616 5.32 12.01 -2.74
C LYS A 616 5.91 11.56 -1.41
N ASP A 617 5.61 12.32 -0.35
CA ASP A 617 5.81 11.86 1.03
C ASP A 617 4.86 10.70 1.30
N GLN A 618 5.41 9.50 1.22
CA GLN A 618 4.75 8.29 1.65
C GLN A 618 5.53 7.74 2.84
N GLU A 619 4.82 7.34 3.89
CA GLU A 619 5.44 6.66 5.01
C GLU A 619 5.92 5.28 4.57
N TYR A 620 7.23 5.03 4.67
CA TYR A 620 7.82 3.72 4.41
C TYR A 620 8.24 3.06 5.72
N ARG A 621 8.02 1.74 5.79
CA ARG A 621 8.46 0.90 6.90
C ARG A 621 9.50 -0.06 6.40
N TRP A 622 10.62 -0.15 7.10
CA TRP A 622 11.65 -1.11 6.73
C TRP A 622 11.13 -2.55 6.84
N GLU A 623 10.63 -2.93 8.02
CA GLU A 623 10.25 -4.31 8.33
C GLU A 623 8.79 -4.46 8.79
N PRO A 624 8.14 -5.60 8.50
CA PRO A 624 6.91 -6.01 9.18
C PRO A 624 7.18 -6.47 10.64
N PRO A 625 6.18 -6.49 11.55
CA PRO A 625 4.78 -6.14 11.32
C PRO A 625 4.56 -4.63 11.22
N LEU A 626 3.56 -4.23 10.43
CA LEU A 626 3.26 -2.81 10.22
C LEU A 626 2.72 -2.14 11.49
N PHE A 627 1.99 -2.88 12.32
CA PHE A 627 1.39 -2.36 13.56
C PHE A 627 1.77 -3.18 14.78
N GLN A 628 2.01 -2.48 15.88
CA GLN A 628 2.31 -3.03 17.20
C GLN A 628 1.38 -2.38 18.22
N PRO A 629 1.07 -3.04 19.34
CA PRO A 629 0.27 -2.43 20.36
C PRO A 629 1.06 -1.28 21.00
N TYR A 630 0.40 -0.13 21.20
CA TYR A 630 0.98 0.95 21.99
C TYR A 630 1.16 0.52 23.44
N ASP A 631 2.31 0.78 24.05
CA ASP A 631 2.61 0.37 25.43
C ASP A 631 2.47 1.50 26.46
N GLY A 632 1.99 2.67 26.05
CA GLY A 632 1.63 3.77 26.95
C GLY A 632 2.80 4.56 27.53
N GLY A 633 3.95 3.92 27.81
CA GLY A 633 5.02 4.48 28.65
C GLY A 633 4.61 4.80 30.10
N ASP A 634 3.36 5.21 30.32
CA ASP A 634 2.67 5.39 31.58
C ASP A 634 1.87 4.14 31.94
N ALA A 635 1.83 3.81 33.24
CA ALA A 635 1.19 2.62 33.80
C ALA A 635 -0.35 2.55 33.66
N ASN A 636 -0.96 3.30 32.74
CA ASN A 636 -2.39 3.28 32.50
C ASN A 636 -2.74 2.23 31.43
N SER A 637 -2.98 1.00 31.89
CA SER A 637 -3.30 -0.17 31.07
C SER A 637 -4.56 -0.01 30.21
N GLU A 638 -5.38 1.03 30.45
CA GLU A 638 -6.57 1.33 29.68
C GLU A 638 -6.29 1.88 28.26
N TYR A 639 -5.03 2.24 27.96
CA TYR A 639 -4.63 2.78 26.66
C TYR A 639 -3.63 1.89 25.90
N ALA A 640 -3.26 0.73 26.43
CA ALA A 640 -2.13 -0.06 25.95
C ALA A 640 -2.57 -1.27 25.09
N GLY A 641 -2.65 -1.13 23.77
CA GLY A 641 -3.05 -2.24 22.90
C GLY A 641 -3.38 -1.85 21.47
N TYR A 642 -3.82 -2.85 20.70
CA TYR A 642 -4.48 -2.65 19.41
C TYR A 642 -5.85 -2.03 19.58
N ARG A 643 -6.33 -1.38 18.53
CA ARG A 643 -7.70 -0.92 18.45
C ARG A 643 -8.53 -1.78 17.52
N TRP A 644 -9.63 -2.27 18.04
CA TRP A 644 -10.59 -3.08 17.30
C TRP A 644 -11.95 -2.40 17.21
N SER A 645 -12.52 -2.36 16.00
CA SER A 645 -13.89 -1.90 15.75
C SER A 645 -14.80 -3.10 15.56
N LEU A 646 -15.94 -3.13 16.26
CA LEU A 646 -16.96 -4.15 16.07
C LEU A 646 -17.69 -3.94 14.74
N ILE A 647 -17.75 -4.97 13.90
CA ILE A 647 -18.45 -4.98 12.62
C ILE A 647 -19.78 -5.72 12.72
N ASP A 648 -19.78 -6.90 13.33
CA ASP A 648 -20.93 -7.80 13.38
C ASP A 648 -21.01 -8.52 14.74
N TRP A 649 -22.23 -8.86 15.16
CA TRP A 649 -22.52 -9.54 16.40
C TRP A 649 -23.63 -10.57 16.19
N LYS A 650 -23.31 -11.84 16.44
CA LYS A 650 -24.24 -12.96 16.27
C LYS A 650 -24.33 -13.76 17.56
N GLU A 651 -25.55 -13.98 18.03
CA GLU A 651 -25.84 -14.86 19.18
C GLU A 651 -26.54 -16.13 18.68
N ILE A 652 -25.93 -17.28 18.94
CA ILE A 652 -26.42 -18.60 18.52
C ILE A 652 -26.70 -19.43 19.78
N PRO A 653 -27.99 -19.73 20.07
CA PRO A 653 -28.38 -20.49 21.24
C PRO A 653 -28.17 -22.00 21.16
#